data_AF-A0A947BZ86-F1
#
_entry.id   AF-A0A947BZ86-F1
#
_cell.length_a   1.000
_cell.length_b   1.000
_cell.length_c   1.000
_cell.angle_alpha   90.00
_cell.angle_beta   90.00
_cell.angle_gamma   90.00
#
_symmetry.space_group_name_H-M   'P 1'
#
loop_
_entity.id
_entity.type
_entity.pdbx_description
1 polymer ?
#
loop_
_entity_poly.entity_id
_entity_poly.type
_entity_poly.pdbx_seq_one_letter_code
_entity_poly.pdbx_strand_id
1 'polypeptide(L)'
;VEDVGNDPTVPFGAEMYVRGTITVGEEFLPLAGVNNLVATSATTLEARFEIPAGDYEYKVADAGWGNERAFIDGDTTLDVPVTMTDPGPGGPNGTITIPADGCYSWVIDATDTDAPVLTVTAFDDSGGGGDGGGDGGGTPGVCGVEDVGNDPTVPFGAEMYVRGTITVGEEFLPLAGVNNLVNVGGSTLEAQLEIPAGDYEYKVADAGWGNERAFIDGDTTLDVPVTMTDPGPGGPNGTITLAEDGCYSWVIDATDTDAPVLTVSEVDLSGGGNGGNGEPPAPAGSTVRILDSDGAELLASEDTGEIGVSRRGAESRITRVEVANLGGVGDVAIENLEWTTNSDFAPDPVTVTLAYTRPGGDYSDTVITVNGESQTCAPGTSDEFGCTVQVEVAPFSQLDFTASNGGVPDDDGGGSFAAGDGTDTFYLFEGSSQVAMNLPAVPGADEVVLYYNRPDGNYAGFGLHLFPIDPAGPSWTNFDTPGEYLPEGIDDTYGAYFRIGLPQNVSPPYSANPGPVDAFPTVLGFIIHSGATKDPGPDQFIRIAEDGNVLFVQSGINDVGTAPPIEGLVSIVGAAAHHVLADTLIWDHDGEVASVEVLVSPDATVTVGTEGFEGNFVTVELTPATNPNLPNFLHLATYPAYSLPQLAIEDVREALRGRLIAVGRDADGLIVEATSVQTSGALDDVYAAAATQASLGVNYEGGVPVLRVWAPTAQLMTGVSVNLYDAAGTLTDTVPMTLDEASGVWSATGDGSWDRMYYRYA
;
A
#
# COMPACT_ATOMS: atom_id res chain seq x y z
N VAL A 1 15.06 2.23 9.28
CA VAL A 1 16.44 2.33 9.81
C VAL A 1 17.26 1.27 9.09
N GLU A 2 18.40 1.61 8.47
CA GLU A 2 19.24 0.60 7.78
C GLU A 2 19.82 -0.41 8.79
N ASP A 3 19.66 -1.71 8.52
CA ASP A 3 20.26 -2.77 9.31
C ASP A 3 21.77 -2.84 9.01
N VAL A 4 22.58 -2.37 9.97
CA VAL A 4 24.05 -2.40 9.88
C VAL A 4 24.66 -3.76 10.26
N GLY A 5 23.84 -4.83 10.34
CA GLY A 5 24.26 -6.20 10.61
C GLY A 5 24.59 -6.49 12.08
N ASN A 6 24.15 -5.63 13.00
CA ASN A 6 24.29 -5.85 14.44
C ASN A 6 23.05 -6.58 14.97
N ASP A 7 23.24 -7.59 15.82
CA ASP A 7 22.13 -8.33 16.44
C ASP A 7 21.39 -7.44 17.47
N PRO A 8 20.12 -7.06 17.23
CA PRO A 8 19.35 -6.17 18.08
C PRO A 8 19.00 -6.78 19.44
N THR A 9 19.18 -8.09 19.61
CA THR A 9 18.94 -8.77 20.88
C THR A 9 20.10 -8.63 21.86
N VAL A 10 21.29 -8.22 21.39
CA VAL A 10 22.53 -8.18 22.21
C VAL A 10 22.39 -7.33 23.48
N PRO A 11 21.81 -6.11 23.46
CA PRO A 11 21.76 -5.28 24.65
C PRO A 11 20.81 -5.80 25.74
N PHE A 12 19.71 -6.47 25.36
CA PHE A 12 18.63 -6.79 26.30
C PHE A 12 18.24 -8.26 26.35
N GLY A 13 18.89 -9.11 25.56
CA GLY A 13 18.60 -10.55 25.44
C GLY A 13 17.30 -10.88 24.69
N ALA A 14 16.66 -9.88 24.10
CA ALA A 14 15.43 -9.98 23.32
C ALA A 14 15.37 -8.79 22.35
N GLU A 15 14.62 -8.95 21.26
CA GLU A 15 14.26 -7.82 20.41
C GLU A 15 13.30 -6.91 21.17
N MET A 16 13.48 -5.60 21.02
CA MET A 16 12.72 -4.58 21.73
C MET A 16 11.92 -3.74 20.75
N TYR A 17 10.80 -3.18 21.21
CA TYR A 17 9.85 -2.46 20.39
C TYR A 17 9.39 -1.19 21.09
N VAL A 18 9.17 -0.10 20.35
CA VAL A 18 8.49 1.11 20.85
C VAL A 18 7.00 0.97 20.56
N ARG A 19 6.17 0.77 21.60
CA ARG A 19 4.77 0.34 21.47
C ARG A 19 3.84 1.33 22.16
N GLY A 20 2.69 1.64 21.58
CA GLY A 20 1.65 2.48 22.20
C GLY A 20 0.94 3.33 21.16
N THR A 21 0.31 4.41 21.59
CA THR A 21 -0.48 5.32 20.71
C THR A 21 0.35 6.04 19.63
N ILE A 22 1.68 5.89 19.67
CA ILE A 22 2.64 6.47 18.71
C ILE A 22 2.63 5.75 17.36
N THR A 23 2.29 4.45 17.35
CA THR A 23 2.04 3.70 16.12
C THR A 23 0.58 3.90 15.73
N VAL A 24 0.29 4.04 14.43
CA VAL A 24 -1.07 4.28 13.91
C VAL A 24 -2.06 3.24 14.49
N GLY A 25 -2.86 3.63 15.50
CA GLY A 25 -3.82 2.75 16.21
C GLY A 25 -3.61 2.64 17.73
N GLU A 26 -4.69 2.37 18.48
CA GLU A 26 -4.69 2.30 19.96
C GLU A 26 -3.98 1.05 20.55
N GLU A 27 -3.27 0.24 19.75
CA GLU A 27 -2.80 -1.07 20.18
C GLU A 27 -1.27 -1.15 20.34
N PHE A 28 -0.84 -1.55 21.53
CA PHE A 28 0.56 -1.78 21.87
C PHE A 28 1.08 -3.09 21.24
N LEU A 29 1.12 -3.24 19.92
CA LEU A 29 1.60 -4.48 19.27
C LEU A 29 3.11 -4.43 18.93
N PRO A 30 3.84 -5.55 18.98
CA PRO A 30 5.19 -5.64 18.45
C PRO A 30 5.14 -6.00 16.95
N LEU A 31 5.60 -5.10 16.08
CA LEU A 31 5.57 -5.24 14.63
C LEU A 31 6.99 -5.09 14.07
N ALA A 32 7.56 -6.20 13.58
CA ALA A 32 8.87 -6.18 12.94
C ALA A 32 8.85 -5.31 11.67
N GLY A 33 9.86 -4.46 11.50
CA GLY A 33 9.95 -3.49 10.41
C GLY A 33 9.14 -2.21 10.62
N VAL A 34 8.24 -2.17 11.61
CA VAL A 34 7.37 -1.02 11.87
C VAL A 34 7.76 -0.31 13.17
N ASN A 35 7.84 -1.04 14.28
CA ASN A 35 8.13 -0.44 15.59
C ASN A 35 9.18 -1.21 16.41
N ASN A 36 9.88 -2.14 15.77
CA ASN A 36 11.06 -2.78 16.35
C ASN A 36 12.26 -1.83 16.36
N LEU A 37 13.09 -1.99 17.39
CA LEU A 37 14.31 -1.23 17.59
C LEU A 37 15.47 -1.93 16.87
N VAL A 38 16.00 -1.29 15.83
CA VAL A 38 17.11 -1.79 15.01
C VAL A 38 18.45 -1.40 15.64
N ALA A 39 19.43 -2.31 15.68
CA ALA A 39 20.74 -2.00 16.22
C ALA A 39 21.61 -1.20 15.24
N THR A 40 21.85 0.07 15.56
CA THR A 40 22.77 0.94 14.80
C THR A 40 24.22 0.82 15.28
N SER A 41 24.43 0.24 16.45
CA SER A 41 25.73 -0.21 16.96
C SER A 41 25.55 -1.38 17.91
N ALA A 42 26.64 -1.97 18.42
CA ALA A 42 26.57 -3.04 19.43
C ALA A 42 25.84 -2.65 20.73
N THR A 43 25.67 -1.35 21.01
CA THR A 43 25.03 -0.84 22.23
C THR A 43 23.98 0.24 21.95
N THR A 44 23.62 0.49 20.69
CA THR A 44 22.66 1.54 20.33
C THR A 44 21.56 0.95 19.48
N LEU A 45 20.31 1.21 19.87
CA LEU A 45 19.12 0.82 19.12
C LEU A 45 18.34 2.05 18.65
N GLU A 46 17.67 1.95 17.51
CA GLU A 46 16.90 3.05 16.92
C GLU A 46 15.58 2.55 16.30
N ALA A 47 14.51 3.31 16.50
CA ALA A 47 13.23 3.18 15.78
C ALA A 47 12.79 4.56 15.29
N ARG A 48 12.19 4.64 14.10
CA ARG A 48 11.75 5.90 13.48
C ARG A 48 10.28 5.82 13.13
N PHE A 49 9.57 6.93 13.29
CA PHE A 49 8.14 7.04 13.05
C PHE A 49 7.81 8.37 12.39
N GLU A 50 6.87 8.36 11.46
CA GLU A 50 6.14 9.55 11.04
C GLU A 50 4.90 9.67 11.92
N ILE A 51 4.75 10.81 12.60
CA ILE A 51 3.75 10.98 13.66
C ILE A 51 3.08 12.35 13.55
N PRO A 52 1.73 12.43 13.59
CA PRO A 52 1.01 13.70 13.70
C PRO A 52 1.28 14.45 15.02
N ALA A 53 1.02 15.76 15.04
CA ALA A 53 1.06 16.58 16.24
C ALA A 53 0.03 16.09 17.27
N GLY A 54 0.49 15.81 18.49
CA GLY A 54 -0.38 15.20 19.50
C GLY A 54 0.33 14.83 20.78
N ASP A 55 -0.45 14.38 21.76
CA ASP A 55 0.04 13.79 23.00
C ASP A 55 -0.09 12.27 22.92
N TYR A 56 1.00 11.57 23.20
CA TYR A 56 1.09 10.14 23.02
C TYR A 56 1.57 9.43 24.29
N GLU A 57 1.04 8.24 24.54
CA GLU A 57 1.57 7.26 25.48
C GLU A 57 2.29 6.12 24.74
N TYR A 58 3.40 5.66 25.30
CA TYR A 58 4.19 4.56 24.76
C TYR A 58 4.97 3.79 25.82
N LYS A 59 5.52 2.65 25.42
CA LYS A 59 6.42 1.79 26.18
C LYS A 59 7.55 1.29 25.29
N VAL A 60 8.66 0.88 25.91
CA VAL A 60 9.68 0.08 25.24
C VAL A 60 9.70 -1.29 25.88
N ALA A 61 9.38 -2.34 25.13
CA ALA A 61 9.30 -3.69 25.65
C ALA A 61 9.63 -4.74 24.58
N ASP A 62 10.00 -5.95 25.01
CA ASP A 62 9.97 -7.12 24.13
C ASP A 62 8.52 -7.48 23.73
N ALA A 63 8.38 -8.34 22.73
CA ALA A 63 7.07 -8.74 22.20
C ALA A 63 6.15 -9.30 23.30
N GLY A 64 6.69 -10.16 24.17
CA GLY A 64 5.97 -10.84 25.24
C GLY A 64 5.76 -10.06 26.54
N TRP A 65 6.14 -8.78 26.61
CA TRP A 65 6.11 -7.94 27.83
C TRP A 65 6.92 -8.51 29.02
N GLY A 66 7.80 -9.48 28.76
CA GLY A 66 8.66 -10.09 29.78
C GLY A 66 9.85 -9.19 30.14
N ASN A 67 10.20 -8.27 29.25
CA ASN A 67 11.35 -7.40 29.29
C ASN A 67 10.88 -5.95 29.00
N GLU A 68 10.49 -5.22 30.04
CA GLU A 68 9.99 -3.84 29.91
C GLU A 68 11.08 -2.82 30.28
N ARG A 69 11.05 -1.64 29.64
CA ARG A 69 11.82 -0.46 30.05
C ARG A 69 10.83 0.65 30.36
N ALA A 70 10.85 1.13 31.60
CA ALA A 70 10.00 2.21 32.06
C ALA A 70 10.78 3.41 32.58
N PHE A 71 10.08 4.54 32.61
CA PHE A 71 10.60 5.85 32.97
C PHE A 71 10.46 6.08 34.47
N ILE A 72 11.45 6.74 35.08
CA ILE A 72 11.41 7.09 36.50
C ILE A 72 10.35 8.19 36.79
N ASP A 73 10.14 9.11 35.83
CA ASP A 73 9.24 10.27 35.97
C ASP A 73 8.10 10.33 34.91
N GLY A 74 7.93 9.30 34.09
CA GLY A 74 6.78 9.15 33.17
C GLY A 74 6.76 10.06 31.93
N ASP A 75 7.37 11.24 31.97
CA ASP A 75 7.35 12.18 30.85
C ASP A 75 8.68 12.20 30.09
N THR A 76 8.62 12.18 28.75
CA THR A 76 9.76 12.42 27.87
C THR A 76 9.61 13.75 27.13
N THR A 77 10.74 14.37 26.79
CA THR A 77 10.78 15.65 26.09
C THR A 77 11.73 15.52 24.91
N LEU A 78 11.35 16.05 23.76
CA LEU A 78 12.20 16.06 22.57
C LEU A 78 13.60 16.63 22.89
N ASP A 79 14.61 15.99 22.34
CA ASP A 79 16.04 16.30 22.48
C ASP A 79 16.59 16.24 23.91
N VAL A 80 15.82 15.72 24.88
CA VAL A 80 16.24 15.55 26.27
C VAL A 80 16.45 14.06 26.57
N PRO A 81 17.70 13.63 26.85
CA PRO A 81 17.97 12.25 27.22
C PRO A 81 17.31 11.88 28.56
N VAL A 82 16.65 10.71 28.60
CA VAL A 82 15.97 10.17 29.79
C VAL A 82 16.52 8.79 30.12
N THR A 83 16.92 8.57 31.36
CA THR A 83 17.34 7.25 31.85
C THR A 83 16.11 6.39 32.15
N MET A 84 16.08 5.20 31.57
CA MET A 84 15.06 4.18 31.78
C MET A 84 15.54 3.14 32.81
N THR A 85 14.60 2.36 33.34
CA THR A 85 14.87 1.25 34.26
C THR A 85 14.04 0.04 33.84
N ASP A 86 14.41 -1.17 34.28
CA ASP A 86 13.57 -2.36 34.18
C ASP A 86 12.66 -2.49 35.41
N PRO A 87 11.35 -2.19 35.32
CA PRO A 87 10.41 -2.31 36.44
C PRO A 87 9.89 -3.74 36.63
N GLY A 88 10.17 -4.67 35.70
CA GLY A 88 9.40 -5.91 35.52
C GLY A 88 8.03 -5.68 34.84
N PRO A 89 7.22 -6.74 34.68
CA PRO A 89 5.94 -6.65 33.97
C PRO A 89 4.97 -5.63 34.61
N GLY A 90 4.39 -4.75 33.80
CA GLY A 90 3.41 -3.75 34.24
C GLY A 90 4.00 -2.42 34.71
N GLY A 91 5.15 -2.01 34.18
CA GLY A 91 5.73 -0.68 34.43
C GLY A 91 4.84 0.48 33.93
N PRO A 92 5.06 1.73 34.39
CA PRO A 92 4.34 2.90 33.88
C PRO A 92 4.70 3.19 32.41
N ASN A 93 3.73 3.70 31.65
CA ASN A 93 3.93 4.22 30.29
C ASN A 93 4.79 5.48 30.32
N GLY A 94 5.53 5.72 29.24
CA GLY A 94 6.07 7.02 28.91
C GLY A 94 5.03 7.88 28.20
N THR A 95 5.10 9.19 28.38
CA THR A 95 4.33 10.18 27.63
C THR A 95 5.28 11.04 26.80
N ILE A 96 4.80 11.53 25.64
CA ILE A 96 5.50 12.52 24.82
C ILE A 96 4.49 13.43 24.10
N THR A 97 4.85 14.71 23.97
CA THR A 97 4.11 15.66 23.12
C THR A 97 4.89 15.91 21.84
N ILE A 98 4.27 15.62 20.70
CA ILE A 98 4.77 15.89 19.35
C ILE A 98 4.22 17.25 18.88
N PRO A 99 5.08 18.25 18.60
CA PRO A 99 4.66 19.63 18.38
C PRO A 99 4.14 19.94 16.97
N ALA A 100 4.46 19.09 15.98
CA ALA A 100 4.08 19.22 14.58
C ALA A 100 4.10 17.84 13.93
N ASP A 101 3.34 17.66 12.85
CA ASP A 101 3.42 16.46 12.03
C ASP A 101 4.84 16.32 11.46
N GLY A 102 5.41 15.11 11.47
CA GLY A 102 6.70 14.84 10.86
C GLY A 102 7.42 13.61 11.40
N CYS A 103 8.70 13.47 11.06
CA CYS A 103 9.50 12.29 11.38
C CYS A 103 10.30 12.43 12.68
N TYR A 104 10.23 11.40 13.52
CA TYR A 104 10.85 11.36 14.85
C TYR A 104 11.59 10.04 15.09
N SER A 105 12.74 10.10 15.75
CA SER A 105 13.61 8.95 16.03
C SER A 105 13.76 8.70 17.53
N TRP A 106 13.50 7.46 17.96
CA TRP A 106 13.75 6.92 19.31
C TRP A 106 15.11 6.23 19.32
N VAL A 107 16.11 6.87 19.90
CA VAL A 107 17.46 6.33 20.03
C VAL A 107 17.71 5.89 21.47
N ILE A 108 18.04 4.62 21.65
CA ILE A 108 18.37 4.02 22.94
C ILE A 108 19.88 3.72 23.00
N ASP A 109 20.59 4.41 23.89
CA ASP A 109 21.94 4.03 24.30
C ASP A 109 21.86 3.02 25.45
N ALA A 110 22.15 1.76 25.13
CA ALA A 110 22.16 0.62 26.03
C ALA A 110 23.58 0.23 26.46
N THR A 111 24.54 1.18 26.50
CA THR A 111 25.88 0.95 27.06
C THR A 111 25.82 0.49 28.52
N ASP A 112 24.82 0.96 29.27
CA ASP A 112 24.42 0.42 30.58
C ASP A 112 23.01 -0.18 30.46
N THR A 113 22.93 -1.51 30.42
CA THR A 113 21.68 -2.24 30.19
C THR A 113 20.71 -2.18 31.37
N ASP A 114 21.21 -1.89 32.58
CA ASP A 114 20.40 -1.72 33.78
C ASP A 114 19.83 -0.28 33.87
N ALA A 115 20.41 0.66 33.13
CA ALA A 115 20.03 2.07 33.09
C ALA A 115 20.16 2.67 31.67
N PRO A 116 19.48 2.12 30.65
CA PRO A 116 19.63 2.60 29.28
C PRO A 116 19.06 4.01 29.13
N VAL A 117 19.58 4.78 28.18
CA VAL A 117 19.22 6.18 27.96
C VAL A 117 18.46 6.33 26.65
N LEU A 118 17.21 6.78 26.71
CA LEU A 118 16.40 7.12 25.54
C LEU A 118 16.56 8.60 25.19
N THR A 119 16.72 8.91 23.91
CA THR A 119 16.57 10.27 23.35
C THR A 119 15.58 10.22 22.19
N VAL A 120 14.62 11.13 22.16
CA VAL A 120 13.68 11.28 21.03
C VAL A 120 14.01 12.56 20.28
N THR A 121 14.23 12.47 18.97
CA THR A 121 14.76 13.58 18.15
C THR A 121 13.91 13.74 16.89
N ALA A 122 13.54 14.97 16.54
CA ALA A 122 12.96 15.24 15.23
C ALA A 122 14.04 15.14 14.14
N PHE A 123 13.71 14.61 12.98
CA PHE A 123 14.61 14.58 11.82
C PHE A 123 13.87 14.93 10.53
N ASP A 124 14.62 15.42 9.54
CA ASP A 124 14.11 15.76 8.21
C ASP A 124 14.38 14.55 7.30
N ASP A 125 13.31 13.92 6.81
CA ASP A 125 13.38 12.72 5.95
C ASP A 125 13.35 13.05 4.46
N SER A 126 13.72 14.29 4.08
CA SER A 126 13.86 14.69 2.67
C SER A 126 14.99 13.96 1.90
N GLY A 127 15.45 12.82 2.40
CA GLY A 127 16.38 11.91 1.75
C GLY A 127 16.31 10.50 2.32
N GLY A 128 15.26 9.74 1.99
CA GLY A 128 15.26 8.28 2.18
C GLY A 128 13.88 7.63 2.19
N GLY A 129 13.51 6.98 1.09
CA GLY A 129 12.47 5.94 1.08
C GLY A 129 11.07 6.44 0.72
N GLY A 130 10.87 6.78 -0.55
CA GLY A 130 9.54 6.78 -1.15
C GLY A 130 9.13 5.35 -1.48
N ASP A 131 7.87 5.05 -1.17
CA ASP A 131 7.20 3.77 -1.31
C ASP A 131 7.28 3.16 -2.71
N GLY A 132 7.21 1.83 -2.74
CA GLY A 132 7.08 1.04 -3.97
C GLY A 132 5.78 1.36 -4.70
N GLY A 133 5.88 2.25 -5.68
CA GLY A 133 4.96 2.38 -6.80
C GLY A 133 5.70 1.95 -8.06
N GLY A 134 5.20 0.90 -8.71
CA GLY A 134 5.74 0.45 -9.99
C GLY A 134 5.47 1.48 -11.07
N ASP A 135 6.49 2.28 -11.40
CA ASP A 135 6.60 2.97 -12.67
C ASP A 135 7.74 2.32 -13.46
N GLY A 136 7.40 1.71 -14.58
CA GLY A 136 8.35 1.23 -15.59
C GLY A 136 9.05 2.40 -16.30
N GLY A 137 9.92 3.08 -15.58
CA GLY A 137 10.77 4.15 -16.08
C GLY A 137 12.05 4.21 -15.26
N GLY A 138 13.17 3.76 -15.83
CA GLY A 138 14.47 3.78 -15.16
C GLY A 138 14.74 5.16 -14.55
N THR A 139 14.89 5.21 -13.23
CA THR A 139 15.22 6.44 -12.49
C THR A 139 16.56 6.98 -12.99
N PRO A 140 16.63 8.18 -13.56
CA PRO A 140 17.90 8.77 -13.97
C PRO A 140 18.70 9.19 -12.74
N GLY A 141 19.93 8.67 -12.60
CA GLY A 141 20.98 9.34 -11.84
C GLY A 141 21.50 8.69 -10.56
N VAL A 142 21.16 7.43 -10.26
CA VAL A 142 21.78 6.69 -9.14
C VAL A 142 22.69 5.60 -9.69
N CYS A 143 23.90 5.47 -9.15
CA CYS A 143 24.81 4.39 -9.52
C CYS A 143 24.29 3.05 -8.98
N GLY A 144 23.91 2.14 -9.86
CA GLY A 144 23.32 0.86 -9.48
C GLY A 144 22.66 0.17 -10.67
N VAL A 145 22.46 -1.13 -10.57
CA VAL A 145 21.72 -1.91 -11.57
C VAL A 145 20.42 -2.37 -10.93
N GLU A 146 19.30 -2.13 -11.60
CA GLU A 146 18.00 -2.65 -11.18
C GLU A 146 17.97 -4.17 -11.32
N ASP A 147 17.54 -4.87 -10.27
CA ASP A 147 17.31 -6.31 -10.34
C ASP A 147 16.02 -6.58 -11.10
N VAL A 148 16.15 -6.97 -12.36
CA VAL A 148 15.04 -7.32 -13.26
C VAL A 148 14.45 -8.71 -12.98
N GLY A 149 14.79 -9.33 -11.84
CA GLY A 149 14.19 -10.58 -11.33
C GLY A 149 14.67 -11.86 -12.00
N ASN A 150 15.73 -11.79 -12.82
CA ASN A 150 16.33 -12.99 -13.41
C ASN A 150 17.30 -13.64 -12.41
N ASP A 151 17.29 -14.98 -12.33
CA ASP A 151 18.19 -15.73 -11.46
C ASP A 151 19.68 -15.48 -11.83
N PRO A 152 20.48 -14.85 -10.94
CA PRO A 152 21.89 -14.52 -11.20
C PRO A 152 22.81 -15.74 -11.19
N THR A 153 22.32 -16.89 -10.71
CA THR A 153 23.10 -18.12 -10.68
C THR A 153 23.12 -18.86 -12.01
N VAL A 154 22.24 -18.50 -12.96
CA VAL A 154 22.06 -19.23 -14.23
C VAL A 154 23.36 -19.43 -15.02
N PRO A 155 24.23 -18.42 -15.23
CA PRO A 155 25.41 -18.62 -16.06
C PRO A 155 26.51 -19.47 -15.41
N PHE A 156 26.75 -19.32 -14.11
CA PHE A 156 27.91 -19.92 -13.45
C PHE A 156 27.55 -20.96 -12.37
N GLY A 157 26.27 -21.23 -12.17
CA GLY A 157 25.75 -22.10 -11.11
C GLY A 157 25.95 -21.56 -9.69
N ALA A 158 26.32 -20.28 -9.58
CA ALA A 158 26.53 -19.55 -8.35
C ALA A 158 26.40 -18.06 -8.64
N GLU A 159 25.98 -17.29 -7.64
CA GLU A 159 26.01 -15.83 -7.71
C GLU A 159 27.46 -15.35 -7.71
N MET A 160 27.75 -14.36 -8.55
CA MET A 160 29.10 -13.84 -8.77
C MET A 160 29.19 -12.39 -8.30
N TYR A 161 30.39 -11.97 -7.92
CA TYR A 161 30.62 -10.64 -7.34
C TYR A 161 31.90 -10.01 -7.90
N VAL A 162 31.92 -8.69 -8.07
CA VAL A 162 33.13 -7.90 -8.37
C VAL A 162 33.76 -7.47 -7.05
N ARG A 163 34.92 -8.04 -6.69
CA ARG A 163 35.53 -7.90 -5.36
C ARG A 163 36.97 -7.44 -5.47
N GLY A 164 37.44 -6.58 -4.58
CA GLY A 164 38.84 -6.16 -4.56
C GLY A 164 39.05 -4.86 -3.82
N THR A 165 40.12 -4.14 -4.15
CA THR A 165 40.34 -2.78 -3.59
C THR A 165 39.37 -1.75 -4.15
N ILE A 166 38.54 -2.16 -5.12
CA ILE A 166 37.52 -1.35 -5.80
C ILE A 166 36.25 -1.15 -4.97
N THR A 167 36.00 -2.01 -3.97
CA THR A 167 34.93 -1.83 -2.98
C THR A 167 35.45 -1.04 -1.80
N VAL A 168 34.69 -0.05 -1.32
CA VAL A 168 35.14 0.88 -0.28
C VAL A 168 35.39 0.14 1.05
N GLY A 169 36.67 -0.02 1.44
CA GLY A 169 37.10 -0.73 2.66
C GLY A 169 37.91 -1.99 2.37
N GLU A 170 38.92 -2.30 3.20
CA GLU A 170 39.87 -3.40 2.98
C GLU A 170 39.31 -4.82 3.20
N GLU A 171 38.08 -5.11 2.78
CA GLU A 171 37.54 -6.48 2.87
C GLU A 171 36.95 -6.95 1.54
N PHE A 172 37.47 -8.07 1.04
CA PHE A 172 36.92 -8.81 -0.09
C PHE A 172 35.60 -9.49 0.32
N LEU A 173 34.57 -8.76 0.74
CA LEU A 173 33.29 -9.35 1.13
C LEU A 173 32.33 -9.42 -0.08
N PRO A 174 31.53 -10.51 -0.19
CA PRO A 174 30.37 -10.54 -1.06
C PRO A 174 29.22 -9.77 -0.38
N LEU A 175 28.78 -8.66 -0.98
CA LEU A 175 27.74 -7.79 -0.46
C LEU A 175 26.59 -7.72 -1.49
N ALA A 176 25.45 -8.32 -1.15
CA ALA A 176 24.25 -8.24 -1.97
C ALA A 176 23.75 -6.79 -2.05
N GLY A 177 23.36 -6.36 -3.25
CA GLY A 177 22.96 -4.98 -3.55
C GLY A 177 24.11 -3.98 -3.70
N VAL A 178 25.37 -4.41 -3.57
CA VAL A 178 26.54 -3.51 -3.61
C VAL A 178 27.55 -3.94 -4.67
N ASN A 179 27.96 -5.21 -4.66
CA ASN A 179 28.96 -5.72 -5.61
C ASN A 179 28.62 -7.10 -6.18
N ASN A 180 27.38 -7.57 -5.98
CA ASN A 180 26.86 -8.73 -6.65
C ASN A 180 26.50 -8.39 -8.11
N LEU A 181 26.71 -9.35 -8.99
CA LEU A 181 26.38 -9.25 -10.40
C LEU A 181 24.95 -9.74 -10.61
N VAL A 182 24.05 -8.83 -10.97
CA VAL A 182 22.64 -9.15 -11.29
C VAL A 182 22.53 -9.65 -12.73
N ASN A 183 21.52 -10.48 -13.02
CA ASN A 183 21.30 -10.98 -14.37
C ASN A 183 20.34 -10.07 -15.13
N VAL A 184 20.86 -9.31 -16.08
CA VAL A 184 20.07 -8.35 -16.88
C VAL A 184 19.42 -9.01 -18.11
N GLY A 185 19.56 -10.33 -18.28
CA GLY A 185 18.97 -11.11 -19.36
C GLY A 185 20.00 -11.68 -20.33
N GLY A 186 19.62 -12.70 -21.11
CA GLY A 186 20.46 -13.25 -22.18
C GLY A 186 21.78 -13.92 -21.74
N SER A 187 21.90 -14.32 -20.46
CA SER A 187 23.17 -14.73 -19.80
C SER A 187 24.17 -13.59 -19.61
N THR A 188 23.72 -12.35 -19.62
CA THR A 188 24.53 -11.18 -19.29
C THR A 188 24.35 -10.81 -17.82
N LEU A 189 25.46 -10.63 -17.12
CA LEU A 189 25.48 -10.16 -15.75
C LEU A 189 26.03 -8.75 -15.65
N GLU A 190 25.53 -7.93 -14.73
CA GLU A 190 25.97 -6.54 -14.57
C GLU A 190 26.09 -6.15 -13.09
N ALA A 191 27.08 -5.30 -12.78
CA ALA A 191 27.16 -4.57 -11.52
C ALA A 191 27.64 -3.14 -11.80
N GLN A 192 27.03 -2.15 -11.16
CA GLN A 192 27.45 -0.75 -11.25
C GLN A 192 27.97 -0.30 -9.88
N LEU A 193 29.20 0.21 -9.85
CA LEU A 193 29.86 0.61 -8.60
C LEU A 193 30.32 2.06 -8.68
N GLU A 194 30.05 2.82 -7.63
CA GLU A 194 30.61 4.16 -7.44
C GLU A 194 32.04 4.04 -6.89
N ILE A 195 33.02 4.50 -7.68
CA ILE A 195 34.44 4.25 -7.42
C ILE A 195 35.23 5.56 -7.58
N PRO A 196 36.05 5.96 -6.58
CA PRO A 196 36.95 7.09 -6.72
C PRO A 196 38.04 6.88 -7.80
N ALA A 197 38.65 7.96 -8.29
CA ALA A 197 39.82 7.90 -9.15
C ALA A 197 40.98 7.18 -8.44
N GLY A 198 41.61 6.21 -9.11
CA GLY A 198 42.67 5.41 -8.50
C GLY A 198 43.10 4.20 -9.30
N ASP A 199 44.09 3.49 -8.76
CA ASP A 199 44.56 2.19 -9.26
C ASP A 199 43.97 1.08 -8.38
N TYR A 200 43.28 0.14 -9.00
CA TYR A 200 42.54 -0.91 -8.30
C TYR A 200 42.96 -2.31 -8.75
N GLU A 201 42.93 -3.25 -7.81
CA GLU A 201 42.93 -4.68 -8.09
C GLU A 201 41.53 -5.24 -7.84
N TYR A 202 41.05 -6.12 -8.71
CA TYR A 202 39.74 -6.76 -8.60
C TYR A 202 39.77 -8.24 -9.00
N LYS A 203 38.71 -8.95 -8.61
CA LYS A 203 38.38 -10.31 -9.00
C LYS A 203 36.88 -10.42 -9.25
N VAL A 204 36.50 -11.28 -10.18
CA VAL A 204 35.11 -11.73 -10.32
C VAL A 204 35.02 -13.14 -9.78
N ALA A 205 34.27 -13.36 -8.70
CA ALA A 205 34.16 -14.67 -8.08
C ALA A 205 32.86 -14.84 -7.30
N ASP A 206 32.45 -16.08 -7.07
CA ASP A 206 31.40 -16.39 -6.09
C ASP A 206 31.85 -16.06 -4.66
N ALA A 207 30.89 -16.00 -3.74
CA ALA A 207 31.14 -15.72 -2.33
C ALA A 207 32.23 -16.64 -1.71
N GLY A 208 32.26 -17.92 -2.11
CA GLY A 208 33.16 -18.95 -1.60
C GLY A 208 34.51 -19.07 -2.31
N TRP A 209 34.78 -18.27 -3.36
CA TRP A 209 35.97 -18.39 -4.21
C TRP A 209 36.10 -19.76 -4.93
N GLY A 210 34.99 -20.50 -5.06
CA GLY A 210 34.93 -21.78 -5.75
C GLY A 210 34.87 -21.64 -7.28
N ASN A 211 34.30 -20.54 -7.76
CA ASN A 211 34.13 -20.14 -9.15
C ASN A 211 34.80 -18.77 -9.32
N GLU A 212 35.99 -18.74 -9.94
CA GLU A 212 36.70 -17.49 -10.25
C GLU A 212 36.65 -17.21 -11.76
N ARG A 213 36.61 -15.93 -12.15
CA ARG A 213 36.82 -15.48 -13.52
C ARG A 213 37.91 -14.42 -13.51
N ALA A 214 38.96 -14.65 -14.31
CA ALA A 214 40.09 -13.74 -14.42
C ALA A 214 40.51 -13.54 -15.87
N PHE A 215 40.96 -12.33 -16.16
CA PHE A 215 41.69 -12.01 -17.38
C PHE A 215 43.19 -12.29 -17.16
N ILE A 216 43.83 -13.05 -18.06
CA ILE A 216 45.17 -13.63 -17.85
C ILE A 216 46.33 -12.66 -18.16
N ASP A 217 46.13 -11.59 -18.94
CA ASP A 217 47.22 -10.71 -19.40
C ASP A 217 46.85 -9.21 -19.45
N GLY A 218 47.21 -8.45 -18.41
CA GLY A 218 47.31 -6.97 -18.46
C GLY A 218 46.12 -6.20 -17.90
N ASP A 219 46.30 -4.88 -17.79
CA ASP A 219 45.34 -3.94 -17.22
C ASP A 219 44.02 -3.92 -18.02
N THR A 220 42.90 -3.87 -17.31
CA THR A 220 41.57 -3.66 -17.88
C THR A 220 41.50 -2.22 -18.38
N THR A 221 41.14 -2.05 -19.65
CA THR A 221 40.95 -0.73 -20.26
C THR A 221 39.46 -0.48 -20.41
N LEU A 222 38.98 0.70 -20.03
CA LEU A 222 37.57 1.07 -20.20
C LEU A 222 37.12 0.90 -21.67
N ASP A 223 35.90 0.44 -21.84
CA ASP A 223 35.21 0.17 -23.12
C ASP A 223 35.90 -0.86 -24.04
N VAL A 224 36.89 -1.58 -23.53
CA VAL A 224 37.58 -2.65 -24.26
C VAL A 224 37.14 -4.00 -23.71
N PRO A 225 36.38 -4.81 -24.47
CA PRO A 225 35.96 -6.13 -24.02
C PRO A 225 37.17 -7.07 -23.87
N VAL A 226 37.23 -7.78 -22.75
CA VAL A 226 38.28 -8.76 -22.43
C VAL A 226 37.68 -10.14 -22.15
N THR A 227 38.19 -11.17 -22.80
CA THR A 227 37.78 -12.55 -22.55
C THR A 227 38.43 -13.06 -21.27
N MET A 228 37.61 -13.43 -20.30
CA MET A 228 38.03 -14.04 -19.05
C MET A 228 38.11 -15.56 -19.19
N THR A 229 38.78 -16.19 -18.24
CA THR A 229 38.84 -17.65 -18.12
C THR A 229 38.69 -18.02 -16.65
N ASP A 230 38.38 -19.28 -16.36
CA ASP A 230 38.48 -19.82 -15.00
C ASP A 230 39.95 -20.18 -14.70
N PRO A 231 40.65 -19.41 -13.84
CA PRO A 231 42.05 -19.69 -13.50
C PRO A 231 42.19 -20.82 -12.47
N GLY A 232 41.09 -21.31 -11.88
CA GLY A 232 41.06 -22.10 -10.66
C GLY A 232 41.35 -21.28 -9.40
N PRO A 233 41.28 -21.90 -8.20
CA PRO A 233 41.45 -21.20 -6.93
C PRO A 233 42.80 -20.47 -6.83
N GLY A 234 42.76 -19.17 -6.55
CA GLY A 234 43.96 -18.34 -6.42
C GLY A 234 44.54 -17.83 -7.74
N GLY A 235 43.70 -17.63 -8.76
CA GLY A 235 44.07 -16.96 -10.00
C GLY A 235 44.59 -15.52 -9.80
N PRO A 236 45.22 -14.92 -10.83
CA PRO A 236 45.69 -13.54 -10.76
C PRO A 236 44.53 -12.55 -10.57
N ASN A 237 44.79 -11.41 -9.92
CA ASN A 237 43.85 -10.28 -9.85
C ASN A 237 43.88 -9.52 -11.18
N GLY A 238 42.72 -9.02 -11.61
CA GLY A 238 42.66 -7.98 -12.64
C GLY A 238 43.10 -6.64 -12.05
N THR A 239 43.69 -5.79 -12.88
CA THR A 239 44.04 -4.41 -12.53
C THR A 239 43.25 -3.43 -13.40
N ILE A 240 42.89 -2.27 -12.86
CA ILE A 240 42.24 -1.18 -13.61
C ILE A 240 42.67 0.17 -13.02
N THR A 241 42.89 1.16 -13.88
CA THR A 241 43.16 2.55 -13.49
C THR A 241 41.98 3.42 -13.92
N LEU A 242 41.34 4.08 -12.95
CA LEU A 242 40.21 4.98 -13.16
C LEU A 242 40.69 6.42 -12.99
N ALA A 243 40.42 7.26 -13.99
CA ALA A 243 40.97 8.62 -14.05
C ALA A 243 40.17 9.63 -13.21
N GLU A 244 38.88 9.38 -13.00
CA GLU A 244 37.92 10.28 -12.35
C GLU A 244 37.06 9.50 -11.34
N ASP A 245 36.56 10.19 -10.31
CA ASP A 245 35.56 9.64 -9.41
C ASP A 245 34.25 9.48 -10.21
N GLY A 246 33.61 8.32 -10.18
CA GLY A 246 32.41 8.10 -10.98
C GLY A 246 31.75 6.75 -10.80
N CYS A 247 30.63 6.54 -11.51
CA CYS A 247 29.95 5.26 -11.58
C CYS A 247 30.50 4.44 -12.74
N TYR A 248 30.82 3.17 -12.51
CA TYR A 248 31.36 2.28 -13.54
C TYR A 248 30.58 0.98 -13.59
N SER A 249 30.15 0.59 -14.80
CA SER A 249 29.42 -0.64 -15.07
C SER A 249 30.37 -1.78 -15.42
N TRP A 250 30.13 -2.95 -14.84
CA TRP A 250 30.85 -4.20 -15.02
C TRP A 250 29.93 -5.20 -15.70
N VAL A 251 29.98 -5.26 -17.03
CA VAL A 251 29.12 -6.14 -17.83
C VAL A 251 29.87 -7.41 -18.21
N ILE A 252 29.29 -8.57 -17.88
CA ILE A 252 29.81 -9.89 -18.22
C ILE A 252 28.84 -10.61 -19.14
N ASP A 253 29.19 -10.75 -20.42
CA ASP A 253 28.52 -11.69 -21.32
C ASP A 253 29.00 -13.11 -21.02
N ALA A 254 28.13 -13.91 -20.41
CA ALA A 254 28.38 -15.30 -20.05
C ALA A 254 27.66 -16.29 -20.97
N THR A 255 27.37 -15.91 -22.22
CA THR A 255 26.84 -16.82 -23.25
C THR A 255 27.78 -18.02 -23.49
N ASP A 256 29.09 -17.81 -23.37
CA ASP A 256 30.11 -18.86 -23.25
C ASP A 256 30.71 -18.85 -21.83
N THR A 257 30.24 -19.74 -20.97
CA THR A 257 30.59 -19.78 -19.54
C THR A 257 32.05 -20.18 -19.27
N ASP A 258 32.71 -20.80 -20.26
CA ASP A 258 34.13 -21.18 -20.22
C ASP A 258 35.05 -20.02 -20.68
N ALA A 259 34.50 -19.06 -21.42
CA ALA A 259 35.20 -17.89 -21.96
C ALA A 259 34.35 -16.61 -21.91
N PRO A 260 33.85 -16.20 -20.73
CA PRO A 260 32.95 -15.05 -20.63
C PRO A 260 33.69 -13.75 -20.95
N VAL A 261 32.97 -12.75 -21.46
CA VAL A 261 33.56 -11.47 -21.90
C VAL A 261 33.16 -10.38 -20.92
N LEU A 262 34.16 -9.75 -20.28
CA LEU A 262 33.99 -8.59 -19.41
C LEU A 262 34.19 -7.31 -20.20
N THR A 263 33.29 -6.34 -20.03
CA THR A 263 33.46 -4.95 -20.45
C THR A 263 33.24 -4.05 -19.24
N VAL A 264 34.13 -3.07 -19.03
CA VAL A 264 33.97 -2.06 -17.99
C VAL A 264 33.81 -0.70 -18.66
N SER A 265 32.75 0.02 -18.36
CA SER A 265 32.45 1.33 -18.95
C SER A 265 32.08 2.35 -17.87
N GLU A 266 32.40 3.62 -18.10
CA GLU A 266 31.91 4.72 -17.26
C GLU A 266 30.41 4.94 -17.54
N VAL A 267 29.61 5.11 -16.48
CA VAL A 267 28.19 5.37 -16.56
C VAL A 267 27.97 6.87 -16.43
N ASP A 268 27.45 7.48 -17.49
CA ASP A 268 27.07 8.90 -17.47
C ASP A 268 25.75 9.08 -16.71
N LEU A 269 25.87 9.39 -15.41
CA LEU A 269 24.73 9.73 -14.56
C LEU A 269 24.16 11.14 -14.84
N SER A 270 24.79 11.91 -15.74
CA SER A 270 24.37 13.27 -16.10
C SER A 270 23.44 13.33 -17.32
N GLY A 271 22.59 12.32 -17.51
CA GLY A 271 21.43 12.39 -18.39
C GLY A 271 21.71 12.31 -19.89
N GLY A 272 21.19 11.23 -20.50
CA GLY A 272 20.66 11.19 -21.86
C GLY A 272 21.64 11.44 -23.02
N GLY A 273 22.25 10.37 -23.56
CA GLY A 273 22.60 10.33 -24.98
C GLY A 273 23.79 9.47 -25.42
N ASN A 274 23.42 8.40 -26.14
CA ASN A 274 24.09 7.84 -27.33
C ASN A 274 25.32 6.91 -27.17
N GLY A 275 25.08 5.62 -27.43
CA GLY A 275 26.13 4.63 -27.73
C GLY A 275 25.58 3.49 -28.58
N GLY A 276 25.65 3.62 -29.92
CA GLY A 276 25.18 2.59 -30.84
C GLY A 276 26.10 1.37 -30.91
N ASN A 277 25.51 0.17 -30.85
CA ASN A 277 26.05 -1.09 -31.38
C ASN A 277 24.89 -1.90 -31.96
N GLY A 278 25.07 -2.47 -33.16
CA GLY A 278 23.99 -2.96 -34.01
C GLY A 278 23.20 -4.16 -33.48
N GLU A 279 21.88 -4.05 -33.54
CA GLU A 279 20.88 -5.01 -33.06
C GLU A 279 20.67 -6.21 -34.03
N PRO A 280 20.33 -7.43 -33.53
CA PRO A 280 20.03 -8.59 -34.38
C PRO A 280 18.71 -8.43 -35.15
N PRO A 281 18.53 -9.10 -36.29
CA PRO A 281 17.30 -8.99 -37.09
C PRO A 281 16.06 -9.64 -36.45
N ALA A 282 14.88 -9.06 -36.69
CA ALA A 282 13.58 -9.46 -36.15
C ALA A 282 13.22 -10.95 -36.40
N PRO A 283 12.46 -11.60 -35.49
CA PRO A 283 11.82 -12.87 -35.79
C PRO A 283 10.89 -12.75 -37.01
N ALA A 284 10.93 -13.74 -37.91
CA ALA A 284 10.16 -13.70 -39.15
C ALA A 284 8.64 -13.82 -38.87
N GLY A 285 7.89 -12.72 -39.04
CA GLY A 285 6.43 -12.68 -38.92
C GLY A 285 5.88 -11.61 -37.96
N SER A 286 6.72 -10.80 -37.33
CA SER A 286 6.30 -9.68 -36.49
C SER A 286 6.01 -8.44 -37.34
N THR A 287 4.92 -7.71 -37.08
CA THR A 287 4.60 -6.46 -37.76
C THR A 287 4.17 -5.38 -36.76
N VAL A 288 4.78 -4.20 -36.83
CA VAL A 288 4.30 -2.98 -36.16
C VAL A 288 3.46 -2.18 -37.15
N ARG A 289 2.23 -1.82 -36.78
CA ARG A 289 1.31 -1.00 -37.59
C ARG A 289 0.99 0.28 -36.85
N ILE A 290 1.08 1.41 -37.52
CA ILE A 290 0.70 2.71 -36.97
C ILE A 290 -0.56 3.16 -37.70
N LEU A 291 -1.62 3.50 -36.96
CA LEU A 291 -2.91 3.89 -37.51
C LEU A 291 -3.28 5.30 -37.10
N ASP A 292 -4.04 5.96 -37.97
CA ASP A 292 -4.61 7.27 -37.70
C ASP A 292 -5.95 7.22 -36.98
N SER A 293 -6.47 8.42 -36.65
CA SER A 293 -7.76 8.63 -36.00
C SER A 293 -8.96 8.06 -36.74
N ASP A 294 -8.87 7.78 -38.04
CA ASP A 294 -9.92 7.15 -38.83
C ASP A 294 -9.73 5.63 -38.94
N GLY A 295 -8.71 5.08 -38.26
CA GLY A 295 -8.32 3.68 -38.32
C GLY A 295 -7.59 3.31 -39.61
N ALA A 296 -7.10 4.29 -40.38
CA ALA A 296 -6.32 4.04 -41.59
C ALA A 296 -4.87 3.75 -41.21
N GLU A 297 -4.30 2.71 -41.81
CA GLU A 297 -2.90 2.34 -41.62
C GLU A 297 -1.97 3.36 -42.29
N LEU A 298 -1.10 3.95 -41.48
CA LEU A 298 -0.12 4.95 -41.86
C LEU A 298 1.25 4.34 -42.16
N LEU A 299 1.59 3.28 -41.43
CA LEU A 299 2.80 2.52 -41.61
C LEU A 299 2.57 1.08 -41.15
N ALA A 300 3.18 0.13 -41.85
CA ALA A 300 3.36 -1.25 -41.39
C ALA A 300 4.82 -1.65 -41.64
N SER A 301 5.51 -2.16 -40.63
CA SER A 301 6.92 -2.55 -40.69
C SER A 301 7.13 -3.94 -40.09
N GLU A 302 7.91 -4.77 -40.78
CA GLU A 302 8.42 -6.06 -40.29
C GLU A 302 9.91 -5.98 -39.87
N ASP A 303 10.49 -4.77 -39.86
CA ASP A 303 11.91 -4.55 -39.58
C ASP A 303 12.19 -4.45 -38.06
N THR A 304 13.38 -4.89 -37.63
CA THR A 304 13.99 -4.55 -36.32
C THR A 304 14.73 -3.23 -36.41
N GLY A 305 14.42 -2.30 -35.50
CA GLY A 305 15.08 -1.00 -35.37
C GLY A 305 14.07 0.16 -35.25
N GLU A 306 14.58 1.39 -35.31
CA GLU A 306 13.78 2.61 -35.18
C GLU A 306 12.79 2.77 -36.34
N ILE A 307 11.49 2.81 -36.03
CA ILE A 307 10.41 3.02 -36.99
C ILE A 307 9.83 4.42 -36.79
N GLY A 308 10.11 5.33 -37.72
CA GLY A 308 9.63 6.71 -37.66
C GLY A 308 8.42 6.97 -38.55
N VAL A 309 7.37 7.60 -38.00
CA VAL A 309 6.29 8.23 -38.78
C VAL A 309 6.28 9.72 -38.49
N SER A 310 6.46 10.53 -39.53
CA SER A 310 6.31 11.99 -39.43
C SER A 310 4.97 12.43 -40.03
N ARG A 311 4.18 13.17 -39.25
CA ARG A 311 2.95 13.84 -39.71
C ARG A 311 3.13 15.36 -39.69
N ARG A 312 2.55 16.07 -40.66
CA ARG A 312 2.60 17.54 -40.74
C ARG A 312 1.20 18.15 -40.95
N GLY A 313 0.79 19.08 -40.09
CA GLY A 313 -0.41 19.90 -40.31
C GLY A 313 -1.72 19.10 -40.23
N ALA A 314 -2.71 19.43 -41.09
CA ALA A 314 -4.07 18.86 -41.12
C ALA A 314 -4.18 17.36 -41.49
N GLU A 315 -3.12 16.59 -41.26
CA GLU A 315 -3.11 15.14 -41.39
C GLU A 315 -3.76 14.50 -40.15
N SER A 316 -4.45 13.38 -40.33
CA SER A 316 -5.09 12.64 -39.25
C SER A 316 -4.06 12.23 -38.18
N ARG A 317 -4.34 12.50 -36.90
CA ARG A 317 -3.42 12.18 -35.80
C ARG A 317 -3.17 10.68 -35.72
N ILE A 318 -2.00 10.28 -35.25
CA ILE A 318 -1.76 8.88 -34.85
C ILE A 318 -2.55 8.64 -33.56
N THR A 319 -3.43 7.64 -33.55
CA THR A 319 -4.21 7.30 -32.34
C THR A 319 -3.95 5.90 -31.85
N ARG A 320 -3.31 5.05 -32.67
CA ARG A 320 -3.07 3.65 -32.33
C ARG A 320 -1.79 3.15 -32.95
N VAL A 321 -0.98 2.48 -32.13
CA VAL A 321 0.14 1.65 -32.57
C VAL A 321 -0.25 0.22 -32.24
N GLU A 322 -0.30 -0.66 -33.23
CA GLU A 322 -0.55 -2.09 -33.07
C GLU A 322 0.75 -2.85 -33.26
N VAL A 323 1.07 -3.73 -32.32
CA VAL A 323 2.16 -4.70 -32.46
C VAL A 323 1.52 -6.08 -32.64
N ALA A 324 1.80 -6.75 -33.75
CA ALA A 324 1.25 -8.07 -34.04
C ALA A 324 2.38 -9.08 -34.26
N ASN A 325 2.45 -10.10 -33.41
CA ASN A 325 3.27 -11.28 -33.65
C ASN A 325 2.44 -12.29 -34.48
N LEU A 326 2.69 -12.38 -35.79
CA LEU A 326 1.97 -13.27 -36.69
C LEU A 326 2.71 -14.60 -36.94
N GLY A 327 3.82 -14.88 -36.24
CA GLY A 327 4.48 -16.19 -36.26
C GLY A 327 5.77 -16.31 -35.44
N GLY A 328 5.86 -17.36 -34.61
CA GLY A 328 7.09 -17.79 -33.92
C GLY A 328 7.04 -17.68 -32.39
N VAL A 329 7.95 -18.39 -31.70
CA VAL A 329 8.15 -18.29 -30.23
C VAL A 329 9.08 -17.12 -29.95
N GLY A 330 8.65 -16.19 -29.09
CA GLY A 330 9.38 -14.97 -28.72
C GLY A 330 8.40 -13.80 -28.54
N ASP A 331 8.66 -12.93 -27.57
CA ASP A 331 7.88 -11.71 -27.34
C ASP A 331 8.31 -10.61 -28.32
N VAL A 332 7.36 -9.77 -28.71
CA VAL A 332 7.64 -8.57 -29.53
C VAL A 332 7.33 -7.38 -28.64
N ALA A 333 8.38 -6.69 -28.20
CA ALA A 333 8.28 -5.47 -27.40
C ALA A 333 8.70 -4.24 -28.23
N ILE A 334 8.14 -3.08 -27.91
CA ILE A 334 8.70 -1.79 -28.30
C ILE A 334 9.48 -1.30 -27.08
N GLU A 335 10.81 -1.43 -27.12
CA GLU A 335 11.65 -1.10 -25.97
C GLU A 335 11.82 0.42 -25.78
N ASN A 336 11.65 1.22 -26.83
CA ASN A 336 11.79 2.68 -26.80
C ASN A 336 10.79 3.36 -27.74
N LEU A 337 9.63 3.79 -27.20
CA LEU A 337 8.70 4.65 -27.93
C LEU A 337 9.01 6.12 -27.64
N GLU A 338 9.80 6.76 -28.51
CA GLU A 338 10.07 8.19 -28.41
C GLU A 338 9.21 9.01 -29.39
N TRP A 339 8.59 10.07 -28.88
CA TRP A 339 7.91 11.08 -29.68
C TRP A 339 8.70 12.37 -29.66
N THR A 340 9.37 12.70 -30.76
CA THR A 340 9.96 14.03 -30.91
C THR A 340 8.93 15.00 -31.48
N THR A 341 8.28 15.76 -30.59
CA THR A 341 7.41 16.86 -31.03
C THR A 341 8.29 17.99 -31.57
N ASN A 342 8.10 18.35 -32.83
CA ASN A 342 8.68 19.58 -33.35
C ASN A 342 7.79 20.75 -32.89
N SER A 343 8.34 21.62 -32.04
CA SER A 343 7.64 22.77 -31.46
C SER A 343 7.10 23.77 -32.48
N ASP A 344 7.62 23.78 -33.71
CA ASP A 344 7.06 24.57 -34.83
C ASP A 344 5.67 24.07 -35.28
N PHE A 345 5.28 22.86 -34.87
CA PHE A 345 4.00 22.20 -35.16
C PHE A 345 3.22 21.83 -33.90
N ALA A 346 3.59 22.38 -32.74
CA ALA A 346 2.79 22.21 -31.54
C ALA A 346 1.36 22.70 -31.83
N PRO A 347 0.32 21.92 -31.52
CA PRO A 347 -1.04 22.41 -31.63
C PRO A 347 -1.21 23.67 -30.77
N ASP A 348 -2.05 24.60 -31.24
CA ASP A 348 -2.39 25.77 -30.44
C ASP A 348 -2.94 25.29 -29.08
N PRO A 349 -2.52 25.91 -27.95
CA PRO A 349 -3.03 25.55 -26.64
C PRO A 349 -4.55 25.62 -26.60
N VAL A 350 -5.14 24.69 -25.86
CA VAL A 350 -6.57 24.67 -25.58
C VAL A 350 -6.81 25.15 -24.16
N THR A 351 -7.92 25.84 -23.95
CA THR A 351 -8.38 26.20 -22.60
C THR A 351 -9.16 25.03 -22.03
N VAL A 352 -8.74 24.54 -20.87
CA VAL A 352 -9.46 23.52 -20.11
C VAL A 352 -10.07 24.17 -18.87
N THR A 353 -11.31 23.79 -18.55
CA THR A 353 -11.99 24.24 -17.32
C THR A 353 -11.91 23.16 -16.26
N LEU A 354 -11.37 23.51 -15.10
CA LEU A 354 -11.35 22.65 -13.92
C LEU A 354 -12.34 23.21 -12.90
N ALA A 355 -13.31 22.40 -12.48
CA ALA A 355 -14.26 22.70 -11.43
C ALA A 355 -13.90 21.90 -10.19
N TYR A 356 -13.67 22.57 -9.06
CA TYR A 356 -13.26 21.93 -7.81
C TYR A 356 -14.34 22.08 -6.75
N THR A 357 -14.71 20.97 -6.11
CA THR A 357 -15.70 20.95 -5.02
C THR A 357 -15.05 20.62 -3.68
N ARG A 358 -15.56 21.26 -2.64
CA ARG A 358 -15.20 21.04 -1.24
C ARG A 358 -16.50 20.80 -0.50
N PRO A 359 -16.73 19.63 0.10
CA PRO A 359 -17.97 19.37 0.85
C PRO A 359 -18.29 20.42 1.91
N GLY A 360 -17.26 20.98 2.58
CA GLY A 360 -17.41 22.07 3.54
C GLY A 360 -17.66 23.46 2.94
N GLY A 361 -17.53 23.61 1.61
CA GLY A 361 -17.96 24.76 0.82
C GLY A 361 -17.24 26.10 1.07
N ASP A 362 -16.18 26.10 1.88
CA ASP A 362 -15.25 27.22 2.00
C ASP A 362 -14.32 27.24 0.78
N TYR A 363 -14.13 28.40 0.13
CA TYR A 363 -13.20 28.53 -1.00
C TYR A 363 -12.34 29.79 -0.88
N SER A 364 -12.28 30.41 0.30
CA SER A 364 -11.72 31.77 0.44
C SER A 364 -10.25 31.87 0.03
N ASP A 365 -9.50 30.80 0.24
CA ASP A 365 -8.07 30.72 0.02
C ASP A 365 -7.69 29.45 -0.77
N THR A 366 -8.60 28.98 -1.62
CA THR A 366 -8.40 27.78 -2.44
C THR A 366 -7.51 28.07 -3.64
N VAL A 367 -6.50 27.22 -3.83
CA VAL A 367 -5.54 27.27 -4.93
C VAL A 367 -5.44 25.91 -5.59
N ILE A 368 -5.62 25.87 -6.90
CA ILE A 368 -5.37 24.69 -7.74
C ILE A 368 -4.06 24.91 -8.47
N THR A 369 -3.13 23.98 -8.35
CA THR A 369 -1.86 23.97 -9.07
C THR A 369 -1.92 22.92 -10.15
N VAL A 370 -1.58 23.28 -11.40
CA VAL A 370 -1.53 22.34 -12.53
C VAL A 370 -0.15 22.43 -13.16
N ASN A 371 0.57 21.30 -13.26
CA ASN A 371 1.95 21.25 -13.76
C ASN A 371 2.88 22.32 -13.12
N GLY A 372 2.71 22.57 -11.82
CA GLY A 372 3.47 23.57 -11.06
C GLY A 372 2.99 25.02 -11.20
N GLU A 373 1.95 25.30 -12.00
CA GLU A 373 1.35 26.62 -12.11
C GLU A 373 0.11 26.75 -11.21
N SER A 374 0.22 27.58 -10.18
CA SER A 374 -0.86 27.81 -9.21
C SER A 374 -1.84 28.89 -9.65
N GLN A 375 -3.13 28.59 -9.55
CA GLN A 375 -4.23 29.50 -9.82
C GLN A 375 -5.18 29.59 -8.62
N THR A 376 -5.58 30.81 -8.25
CA THR A 376 -6.64 31.00 -7.25
C THR A 376 -7.97 30.52 -7.81
N CYS A 377 -8.61 29.60 -7.10
CA CYS A 377 -9.92 29.07 -7.45
C CYS A 377 -11.01 29.95 -6.85
N ALA A 378 -11.68 30.74 -7.68
CA ALA A 378 -12.76 31.60 -7.20
C ALA A 378 -14.09 30.83 -7.21
N PRO A 379 -14.91 30.93 -6.15
CA PRO A 379 -16.23 30.29 -6.13
C PRO A 379 -17.08 30.83 -7.28
N GLY A 380 -17.79 29.91 -7.94
CA GLY A 380 -18.69 30.23 -9.04
C GLY A 380 -19.81 31.20 -8.65
N THR A 381 -20.39 31.90 -9.63
CA THR A 381 -21.55 32.76 -9.38
C THR A 381 -22.82 31.91 -9.30
N SER A 382 -23.09 31.28 -8.15
CA SER A 382 -24.29 30.49 -7.77
C SER A 382 -24.83 29.52 -8.86
N ASP A 383 -24.92 28.22 -8.54
CA ASP A 383 -25.34 27.12 -9.44
C ASP A 383 -24.19 26.37 -10.15
N GLU A 384 -22.94 26.50 -9.67
CA GLU A 384 -21.78 25.76 -10.17
C GLU A 384 -21.27 24.77 -9.11
N PHE A 385 -20.69 23.66 -9.57
CA PHE A 385 -20.13 22.54 -8.80
C PHE A 385 -19.27 22.94 -7.59
N GLY A 386 -18.64 24.12 -7.64
CA GLY A 386 -17.83 24.68 -6.57
C GLY A 386 -17.11 25.94 -7.05
N CYS A 387 -15.78 25.93 -7.03
CA CYS A 387 -14.95 26.95 -7.65
C CYS A 387 -14.41 26.48 -9.02
N THR A 388 -13.99 27.41 -9.88
CA THR A 388 -13.46 27.06 -11.21
C THR A 388 -12.15 27.76 -11.51
N VAL A 389 -11.24 27.06 -12.20
CA VAL A 389 -10.02 27.62 -12.80
C VAL A 389 -9.95 27.27 -14.28
N GLN A 390 -9.23 28.09 -15.06
CA GLN A 390 -9.02 27.87 -16.49
C GLN A 390 -7.54 27.85 -16.78
N VAL A 391 -7.07 26.74 -17.35
CA VAL A 391 -5.67 26.52 -17.69
C VAL A 391 -5.51 26.43 -19.21
N GLU A 392 -4.47 27.06 -19.76
CA GLU A 392 -4.09 26.88 -21.15
C GLU A 392 -3.04 25.78 -21.24
N VAL A 393 -3.36 24.70 -21.95
CA VAL A 393 -2.55 23.49 -21.98
C VAL A 393 -2.45 22.97 -23.41
N ALA A 394 -1.46 22.12 -23.69
CA ALA A 394 -1.44 21.43 -24.96
C ALA A 394 -2.62 20.44 -25.01
N PRO A 395 -3.38 20.36 -26.12
CA PRO A 395 -4.47 19.39 -26.21
C PRO A 395 -3.95 17.97 -26.03
N PHE A 396 -4.71 17.16 -25.28
CA PHE A 396 -4.42 15.78 -24.91
C PHE A 396 -3.12 15.56 -24.12
N SER A 397 -2.53 16.61 -23.53
CA SER A 397 -1.42 16.43 -22.60
C SER A 397 -1.90 15.78 -21.30
N GLN A 398 -1.08 14.90 -20.73
CA GLN A 398 -1.22 14.50 -19.34
C GLN A 398 -0.91 15.71 -18.45
N LEU A 399 -1.77 15.95 -17.47
CA LEU A 399 -1.66 17.03 -16.51
C LEU A 399 -1.74 16.45 -15.11
N ASP A 400 -0.88 16.95 -14.23
CA ASP A 400 -0.95 16.68 -12.80
C ASP A 400 -1.53 17.91 -12.10
N PHE A 401 -2.39 17.69 -11.12
CA PHE A 401 -2.94 18.77 -10.30
C PHE A 401 -2.73 18.52 -8.81
N THR A 402 -2.70 19.60 -8.04
CA THR A 402 -2.86 19.58 -6.58
C THR A 402 -3.79 20.69 -6.13
N ALA A 403 -4.51 20.47 -5.04
CA ALA A 403 -5.37 21.45 -4.39
C ALA A 403 -4.87 21.82 -3.00
N SER A 404 -5.14 23.05 -2.57
CA SER A 404 -4.86 23.52 -1.22
C SER A 404 -5.85 24.61 -0.82
N ASN A 405 -6.12 24.74 0.48
CA ASN A 405 -6.88 25.86 1.03
C ASN A 405 -6.15 26.52 2.20
N GLY A 406 -5.97 27.85 2.15
CA GLY A 406 -5.26 28.58 3.21
C GLY A 406 -3.78 28.21 3.32
N GLY A 407 -3.21 27.61 2.26
CA GLY A 407 -1.84 27.09 2.23
C GLY A 407 -1.67 25.69 2.84
N VAL A 408 -2.75 25.06 3.29
CA VAL A 408 -2.77 23.65 3.70
C VAL A 408 -3.11 22.83 2.45
N PRO A 409 -2.23 21.90 2.01
CA PRO A 409 -2.58 20.93 0.97
C PRO A 409 -3.81 20.13 1.40
N ASP A 410 -4.70 19.83 0.46
CA ASP A 410 -5.79 18.90 0.74
C ASP A 410 -5.19 17.48 0.75
N ASP A 411 -5.45 16.69 1.80
CA ASP A 411 -4.96 15.30 1.93
C ASP A 411 -5.39 14.50 0.68
N ASP A 412 -4.48 13.77 0.02
CA ASP A 412 -4.72 13.08 -1.28
C ASP A 412 -5.28 13.98 -2.41
N GLY A 413 -5.24 15.31 -2.25
CA GLY A 413 -5.84 16.30 -3.14
C GLY A 413 -5.07 16.55 -4.45
N GLY A 414 -4.34 15.54 -4.93
CA GLY A 414 -3.62 15.58 -6.18
C GLY A 414 -3.82 14.33 -7.01
N GLY A 415 -3.93 14.51 -8.32
CA GLY A 415 -4.16 13.43 -9.27
C GLY A 415 -3.73 13.83 -10.67
N SER A 416 -4.02 12.98 -11.65
CA SER A 416 -3.65 13.24 -13.03
C SER A 416 -4.82 13.01 -14.00
N PHE A 417 -4.85 13.77 -15.10
CA PHE A 417 -5.85 13.63 -16.15
C PHE A 417 -5.32 14.10 -17.51
N ALA A 418 -5.90 13.59 -18.59
CA ALA A 418 -5.59 14.04 -19.94
C ALA A 418 -6.50 15.21 -20.35
N ALA A 419 -5.90 16.34 -20.73
CA ALA A 419 -6.55 17.63 -21.03
C ALA A 419 -7.64 17.65 -22.13
N GLY A 420 -7.83 16.56 -22.87
CA GLY A 420 -8.81 16.48 -23.96
C GLY A 420 -8.53 17.49 -25.09
N ASP A 421 -9.59 17.90 -25.79
CA ASP A 421 -9.51 18.85 -26.92
C ASP A 421 -9.91 20.29 -26.56
N GLY A 422 -10.08 20.57 -25.26
CA GLY A 422 -10.57 21.86 -24.75
C GLY A 422 -12.10 22.02 -24.76
N THR A 423 -12.85 20.97 -25.11
CA THR A 423 -14.33 20.98 -24.96
C THR A 423 -14.80 20.35 -23.65
N ASP A 424 -13.91 19.65 -22.96
CA ASP A 424 -14.21 18.92 -21.73
C ASP A 424 -14.11 19.82 -20.49
N THR A 425 -15.01 19.57 -19.52
CA THR A 425 -14.89 20.08 -18.15
C THR A 425 -14.41 18.95 -17.26
N PHE A 426 -13.39 19.23 -16.44
CA PHE A 426 -12.86 18.28 -15.46
C PHE A 426 -13.30 18.70 -14.06
N TYR A 427 -13.73 17.73 -13.27
CA TYR A 427 -14.28 17.90 -11.94
C TYR A 427 -13.34 17.24 -10.94
N LEU A 428 -12.90 18.05 -9.98
CA LEU A 428 -11.91 17.72 -8.97
C LEU A 428 -12.58 17.74 -7.59
N PHE A 429 -12.16 16.86 -6.69
CA PHE A 429 -12.84 16.63 -5.41
C PHE A 429 -11.84 16.76 -4.26
N GLU A 430 -12.20 17.48 -3.20
CA GLU A 430 -11.39 17.55 -1.97
C GLU A 430 -11.16 16.15 -1.41
N GLY A 431 -9.92 15.82 -1.07
CA GLY A 431 -9.61 14.51 -0.47
C GLY A 431 -9.42 13.37 -1.47
N SER A 432 -9.41 13.61 -2.78
CA SER A 432 -9.36 12.53 -3.78
C SER A 432 -8.49 12.84 -4.99
N SER A 433 -7.80 11.82 -5.45
CA SER A 433 -7.02 11.81 -6.70
C SER A 433 -7.90 11.60 -7.94
N GLN A 434 -9.17 11.21 -7.76
CA GLN A 434 -10.08 10.91 -8.85
C GLN A 434 -10.54 12.18 -9.57
N VAL A 435 -10.53 12.13 -10.90
CA VAL A 435 -10.98 13.23 -11.77
C VAL A 435 -12.19 12.77 -12.57
N ALA A 436 -13.31 13.47 -12.41
CA ALA A 436 -14.47 13.22 -13.26
C ALA A 436 -14.42 14.10 -14.51
N MET A 437 -14.80 13.54 -15.66
CA MET A 437 -14.87 14.26 -16.92
C MET A 437 -16.32 14.40 -17.34
N ASN A 438 -16.76 15.62 -17.65
CA ASN A 438 -18.09 15.91 -18.20
C ASN A 438 -19.23 15.24 -17.43
N LEU A 439 -19.27 15.43 -16.10
CA LEU A 439 -20.35 14.92 -15.25
C LEU A 439 -21.73 15.19 -15.89
N PRO A 440 -22.60 14.17 -16.03
CA PRO A 440 -23.86 14.30 -16.75
C PRO A 440 -24.87 15.20 -16.02
N ALA A 441 -24.66 15.44 -14.72
CA ALA A 441 -25.45 16.34 -13.90
C ALA A 441 -24.59 17.14 -12.90
N VAL A 442 -24.71 18.46 -12.93
CA VAL A 442 -24.15 19.35 -11.91
C VAL A 442 -25.28 19.90 -11.04
N PRO A 443 -25.15 19.94 -9.70
CA PRO A 443 -26.19 20.47 -8.82
C PRO A 443 -26.40 21.99 -8.98
N GLY A 444 -27.64 22.45 -8.92
CA GLY A 444 -27.97 23.87 -8.71
C GLY A 444 -27.83 24.31 -7.25
N ALA A 445 -28.08 25.59 -6.94
CA ALA A 445 -27.89 26.17 -5.59
C ALA A 445 -28.67 25.49 -4.45
N ASP A 446 -29.79 24.85 -4.76
CA ASP A 446 -30.62 24.12 -3.81
C ASP A 446 -30.79 22.65 -4.19
N GLU A 447 -29.76 22.03 -4.79
CA GLU A 447 -29.82 20.65 -5.24
C GLU A 447 -28.61 19.83 -4.75
N VAL A 448 -28.84 18.53 -4.59
CA VAL A 448 -27.79 17.50 -4.45
C VAL A 448 -27.89 16.58 -5.66
N VAL A 449 -26.77 16.24 -6.27
CA VAL A 449 -26.70 15.19 -7.29
C VAL A 449 -26.09 13.94 -6.66
N LEU A 450 -26.83 12.83 -6.72
CA LEU A 450 -26.35 11.51 -6.29
C LEU A 450 -26.15 10.63 -7.52
N TYR A 451 -24.94 10.12 -7.68
CA TYR A 451 -24.55 9.12 -8.66
C TYR A 451 -24.60 7.73 -8.02
N TYR A 452 -25.22 6.78 -8.71
CA TYR A 452 -25.35 5.40 -8.27
C TYR A 452 -24.86 4.48 -9.37
N ASN A 453 -23.69 3.89 -9.17
CA ASN A 453 -23.09 2.96 -10.11
C ASN A 453 -23.36 1.51 -9.68
N ARG A 454 -23.77 0.70 -10.66
CA ARG A 454 -23.88 -0.75 -10.53
C ARG A 454 -22.90 -1.41 -11.53
N PRO A 455 -22.00 -2.29 -11.08
CA PRO A 455 -21.12 -3.04 -11.98
C PRO A 455 -21.87 -3.86 -13.04
N ASP A 456 -23.09 -4.30 -12.75
CA ASP A 456 -23.91 -5.07 -13.69
C ASP A 456 -24.67 -4.20 -14.72
N GLY A 457 -24.59 -2.86 -14.62
CA GLY A 457 -25.29 -1.91 -15.46
C GLY A 457 -26.83 -1.99 -15.41
N ASN A 458 -27.40 -2.77 -14.48
CA ASN A 458 -28.82 -3.09 -14.46
C ASN A 458 -29.59 -2.24 -13.45
N TYR A 459 -30.07 -1.09 -13.91
CA TYR A 459 -30.86 -0.15 -13.10
C TYR A 459 -32.38 -0.41 -13.13
N ALA A 460 -32.83 -1.50 -13.75
CA ALA A 460 -34.26 -1.74 -13.98
C ALA A 460 -35.05 -1.87 -12.65
N GLY A 461 -35.97 -0.94 -12.44
CA GLY A 461 -36.83 -0.90 -11.25
C GLY A 461 -36.17 -0.32 -10.00
N PHE A 462 -34.90 0.12 -10.09
CA PHE A 462 -34.25 0.85 -9.00
C PHE A 462 -34.69 2.31 -8.99
N GLY A 463 -34.97 2.82 -7.79
CA GLY A 463 -35.28 4.23 -7.53
C GLY A 463 -34.87 4.62 -6.12
N LEU A 464 -34.95 5.92 -5.85
CA LEU A 464 -34.59 6.51 -4.57
C LEU A 464 -35.82 6.68 -3.68
N HIS A 465 -35.64 6.42 -2.39
CA HIS A 465 -36.61 6.73 -1.34
C HIS A 465 -35.96 7.67 -0.33
N LEU A 466 -36.49 8.89 -0.22
CA LEU A 466 -35.98 9.93 0.68
C LEU A 466 -36.83 10.05 1.95
N PHE A 467 -36.19 10.25 3.09
CA PHE A 467 -36.85 10.50 4.36
C PHE A 467 -36.00 11.40 5.26
N PRO A 468 -36.60 12.35 5.99
CA PRO A 468 -35.81 13.22 6.84
C PRO A 468 -35.43 12.49 8.13
N ILE A 469 -34.18 12.65 8.56
CA ILE A 469 -33.69 12.19 9.87
C ILE A 469 -33.73 13.33 10.87
N ASP A 470 -33.10 14.46 10.53
CA ASP A 470 -33.01 15.62 11.42
C ASP A 470 -33.22 16.94 10.66
N PRO A 471 -34.29 17.71 10.95
CA PRO A 471 -35.37 17.43 11.90
C PRO A 471 -36.39 16.42 11.37
N ALA A 472 -36.86 15.51 12.22
CA ALA A 472 -37.89 14.53 11.86
C ALA A 472 -39.19 15.22 11.38
N GLY A 473 -39.69 14.86 10.19
CA GLY A 473 -40.87 15.48 9.58
C GLY A 473 -41.46 14.70 8.38
N PRO A 474 -42.65 15.06 7.88
CA PRO A 474 -43.34 14.28 6.84
C PRO A 474 -42.97 14.65 5.38
N SER A 475 -42.01 15.54 5.11
CA SER A 475 -41.96 16.30 3.85
C SER A 475 -40.92 15.87 2.79
N TRP A 476 -40.45 14.62 2.79
CA TRP A 476 -39.57 14.11 1.72
C TRP A 476 -40.03 12.78 1.09
N THR A 477 -41.13 12.21 1.59
CA THR A 477 -41.64 10.89 1.18
C THR A 477 -42.78 10.96 0.16
N ASN A 478 -43.15 12.16 -0.31
CA ASN A 478 -44.38 12.38 -1.07
C ASN A 478 -44.11 12.41 -2.58
N PHE A 479 -43.87 11.23 -3.14
CA PHE A 479 -43.82 11.00 -4.58
C PHE A 479 -45.22 10.65 -5.09
N ASP A 480 -45.57 11.07 -6.31
CA ASP A 480 -46.90 10.82 -6.93
C ASP A 480 -47.29 9.33 -6.91
N THR A 481 -46.28 8.46 -6.86
CA THR A 481 -46.38 7.04 -6.51
C THR A 481 -45.37 6.72 -5.39
N PRO A 482 -45.77 6.09 -4.27
CA PRO A 482 -44.81 5.65 -3.26
C PRO A 482 -43.76 4.72 -3.89
N GLY A 483 -42.47 5.12 -3.86
CA GLY A 483 -41.35 4.30 -4.30
C GLY A 483 -40.78 4.56 -5.71
N GLU A 484 -41.08 5.69 -6.36
CA GLU A 484 -40.44 6.04 -7.64
C GLU A 484 -39.96 7.50 -7.65
N TYR A 485 -38.89 7.81 -6.91
CA TYR A 485 -37.99 8.87 -7.34
C TYR A 485 -36.99 8.23 -8.30
N LEU A 486 -37.33 8.24 -9.59
CA LEU A 486 -36.55 7.59 -10.65
C LEU A 486 -35.31 8.42 -10.98
N PRO A 487 -34.24 7.77 -11.49
CA PRO A 487 -33.06 8.51 -11.95
C PRO A 487 -33.43 9.45 -13.10
N GLU A 488 -32.75 10.60 -13.14
CA GLU A 488 -32.87 11.57 -14.23
C GLU A 488 -32.30 11.00 -15.54
N GLY A 489 -31.23 10.21 -15.43
CA GLY A 489 -30.61 9.49 -16.53
C GLY A 489 -29.68 8.39 -16.04
N ILE A 490 -29.09 7.68 -16.99
CA ILE A 490 -28.04 6.68 -16.77
C ILE A 490 -26.85 7.10 -17.62
N ASP A 491 -25.70 7.19 -16.99
CA ASP A 491 -24.41 7.44 -17.60
C ASP A 491 -23.58 6.15 -17.62
N ASP A 492 -22.76 5.97 -18.65
CA ASP A 492 -21.98 4.74 -18.83
C ASP A 492 -20.82 4.64 -17.81
N THR A 493 -20.34 5.78 -17.28
CA THR A 493 -19.25 5.85 -16.31
C THR A 493 -19.80 5.93 -14.88
N TYR A 494 -20.68 6.91 -14.62
CA TYR A 494 -21.14 7.23 -13.25
C TYR A 494 -22.46 6.56 -12.87
N GLY A 495 -23.08 5.82 -13.80
CA GLY A 495 -24.31 5.07 -13.55
C GLY A 495 -25.57 5.94 -13.51
N ALA A 496 -26.59 5.47 -12.79
CA ALA A 496 -27.85 6.19 -12.65
C ALA A 496 -27.67 7.40 -11.74
N TYR A 497 -28.13 8.58 -12.16
CA TYR A 497 -28.00 9.80 -11.37
C TYR A 497 -29.34 10.44 -11.01
N PHE A 498 -29.39 11.04 -9.82
CA PHE A 498 -30.57 11.58 -9.17
C PHE A 498 -30.35 13.04 -8.78
N ARG A 499 -31.29 13.93 -9.10
CA ARG A 499 -31.21 15.37 -8.78
C ARG A 499 -32.16 15.77 -7.66
N ILE A 500 -31.68 15.68 -6.44
CA ILE A 500 -32.46 15.87 -5.23
C ILE A 500 -32.61 17.37 -4.94
N GLY A 501 -33.80 17.93 -5.20
CA GLY A 501 -34.12 19.29 -4.78
C GLY A 501 -34.27 19.40 -3.27
N LEU A 502 -33.53 20.33 -2.67
CA LEU A 502 -33.49 20.61 -1.23
C LEU A 502 -34.64 21.56 -0.82
N PRO A 503 -35.56 21.14 0.07
CA PRO A 503 -36.63 21.98 0.57
C PRO A 503 -36.12 23.25 1.24
N GLN A 504 -36.66 24.36 0.76
CA GLN A 504 -36.35 25.70 1.27
C GLN A 504 -37.28 26.14 2.42
N ASN A 505 -38.25 25.31 2.80
CA ASN A 505 -39.29 25.61 3.80
C ASN A 505 -38.95 25.09 5.21
N VAL A 506 -37.68 24.89 5.50
CA VAL A 506 -37.11 24.51 6.80
C VAL A 506 -36.25 25.66 7.35
N SER A 507 -35.86 25.61 8.63
CA SER A 507 -35.10 26.69 9.28
C SER A 507 -33.94 26.12 10.11
N PRO A 508 -32.68 26.41 9.75
CA PRO A 508 -32.25 27.12 8.52
C PRO A 508 -32.70 26.37 7.25
N PRO A 509 -32.95 27.08 6.12
CA PRO A 509 -33.27 26.44 4.86
C PRO A 509 -32.11 25.56 4.43
N TYR A 510 -32.41 24.45 3.75
CA TYR A 510 -31.35 23.60 3.24
C TYR A 510 -30.56 24.30 2.13
N SER A 511 -29.24 24.10 2.13
CA SER A 511 -28.31 24.74 1.20
C SER A 511 -27.40 23.67 0.62
N ALA A 512 -27.07 23.76 -0.66
CA ALA A 512 -26.05 22.93 -1.30
C ALA A 512 -24.62 23.32 -0.85
N ASN A 513 -24.47 24.50 -0.25
CA ASN A 513 -23.26 24.95 0.44
C ASN A 513 -23.67 25.52 1.82
N PRO A 514 -23.93 24.66 2.82
CA PRO A 514 -24.35 25.10 4.14
C PRO A 514 -23.16 25.63 4.95
N GLY A 515 -23.45 26.35 6.04
CA GLY A 515 -22.42 26.63 7.05
C GLY A 515 -21.97 25.35 7.79
N PRO A 516 -21.02 25.46 8.72
CA PRO A 516 -20.47 24.31 9.44
C PRO A 516 -21.54 23.50 10.16
N VAL A 517 -21.26 22.22 10.44
CA VAL A 517 -22.19 21.24 11.03
C VAL A 517 -22.93 21.78 12.27
N ASP A 518 -22.24 22.50 13.15
CA ASP A 518 -22.84 23.13 14.34
C ASP A 518 -23.96 24.13 14.03
N ALA A 519 -23.88 24.79 12.87
CA ALA A 519 -24.86 25.74 12.37
C ALA A 519 -25.90 25.09 11.43
N PHE A 520 -25.58 23.92 10.86
CA PHE A 520 -26.42 23.19 9.92
C PHE A 520 -26.34 21.66 10.14
N PRO A 521 -26.95 21.12 11.22
CA PRO A 521 -26.84 19.70 11.59
C PRO A 521 -27.78 18.78 10.79
N THR A 522 -28.23 19.20 9.61
CA THR A 522 -29.26 18.50 8.84
C THR A 522 -28.74 17.17 8.30
N VAL A 523 -29.51 16.11 8.51
CA VAL A 523 -29.27 14.79 7.89
C VAL A 523 -30.48 14.33 7.10
N LEU A 524 -30.27 14.02 5.83
CA LEU A 524 -31.26 13.43 4.93
C LEU A 524 -30.99 11.92 4.80
N GLY A 525 -31.95 11.09 5.17
CA GLY A 525 -31.87 9.65 4.95
C GLY A 525 -32.34 9.27 3.55
N PHE A 526 -31.70 8.27 2.95
CA PHE A 526 -32.15 7.69 1.70
C PHE A 526 -31.97 6.17 1.63
N ILE A 527 -32.73 5.55 0.73
CA ILE A 527 -32.61 4.15 0.34
C ILE A 527 -32.66 4.09 -1.18
N ILE A 528 -31.72 3.41 -1.82
CA ILE A 528 -31.84 2.99 -3.22
C ILE A 528 -32.42 1.58 -3.21
N HIS A 529 -33.50 1.34 -3.96
CA HIS A 529 -34.17 0.04 -3.92
C HIS A 529 -34.92 -0.30 -5.21
N SER A 530 -35.06 -1.61 -5.45
CA SER A 530 -35.97 -2.20 -6.43
C SER A 530 -36.95 -3.13 -5.72
N GLY A 531 -38.21 -2.70 -5.58
CA GLY A 531 -39.18 -3.38 -4.74
C GLY A 531 -38.73 -3.45 -3.28
N ALA A 532 -38.50 -4.67 -2.76
CA ALA A 532 -38.00 -4.91 -1.40
C ALA A 532 -36.48 -5.05 -1.30
N THR A 533 -35.78 -5.12 -2.43
CA THR A 533 -34.33 -5.23 -2.49
C THR A 533 -33.72 -3.85 -2.33
N LYS A 534 -32.99 -3.63 -1.23
CA LYS A 534 -32.20 -2.42 -1.00
C LYS A 534 -30.78 -2.62 -1.53
N ASP A 535 -30.14 -1.54 -1.90
CA ASP A 535 -28.73 -1.48 -2.31
C ASP A 535 -28.17 -0.10 -1.91
N PRO A 536 -26.92 0.04 -1.43
CA PRO A 536 -25.92 -1.00 -1.17
C PRO A 536 -26.19 -1.88 0.06
N GLY A 537 -27.24 -1.59 0.83
CA GLY A 537 -27.67 -2.45 1.93
C GLY A 537 -28.57 -1.74 2.94
N PRO A 538 -28.02 -1.23 4.06
CA PRO A 538 -28.80 -0.51 5.06
C PRO A 538 -29.24 0.87 4.55
N ASP A 539 -30.00 1.57 5.41
CA ASP A 539 -30.40 2.96 5.16
C ASP A 539 -29.15 3.86 5.13
N GLN A 540 -29.06 4.69 4.10
CA GLN A 540 -27.93 5.61 3.87
C GLN A 540 -28.29 7.03 4.31
N PHE A 541 -27.28 7.88 4.48
CA PHE A 541 -27.47 9.23 4.98
C PHE A 541 -26.65 10.23 4.16
N ILE A 542 -27.16 11.45 4.06
CA ILE A 542 -26.49 12.62 3.52
C ILE A 542 -26.46 13.66 4.63
N ARG A 543 -25.26 13.93 5.14
CA ARG A 543 -24.91 15.00 6.07
C ARG A 543 -24.47 16.17 5.22
N ILE A 544 -25.42 16.96 4.74
CA ILE A 544 -25.16 17.95 3.66
C ILE A 544 -24.00 18.94 3.99
N ALA A 545 -23.76 19.24 5.28
CA ALA A 545 -22.63 20.09 5.70
C ALA A 545 -21.27 19.40 5.79
N GLU A 546 -21.24 18.07 5.73
CA GLU A 546 -20.02 17.24 5.73
C GLU A 546 -19.78 16.61 4.36
N ASP A 547 -20.84 16.11 3.70
CA ASP A 547 -20.76 15.34 2.46
C ASP A 547 -20.96 16.22 1.20
N GLY A 548 -21.46 17.45 1.35
CA GLY A 548 -21.66 18.38 0.24
C GLY A 548 -22.87 18.05 -0.66
N ASN A 549 -22.76 18.39 -1.95
CA ASN A 549 -23.87 18.37 -2.91
C ASN A 549 -23.64 17.48 -4.14
N VAL A 550 -22.50 16.78 -4.22
CA VAL A 550 -22.21 15.78 -5.24
C VAL A 550 -21.77 14.52 -4.52
N LEU A 551 -22.50 13.43 -4.73
CA LEU A 551 -22.36 12.20 -3.97
C LEU A 551 -22.28 11.00 -4.89
N PHE A 552 -21.53 9.99 -4.47
CA PHE A 552 -21.35 8.75 -5.21
C PHE A 552 -21.67 7.55 -4.32
N VAL A 553 -22.43 6.60 -4.88
CA VAL A 553 -22.82 5.37 -4.21
C VAL A 553 -22.50 4.20 -5.14
N GLN A 554 -21.72 3.25 -4.66
CA GLN A 554 -21.39 2.03 -5.39
C GLN A 554 -22.24 0.86 -4.89
N SER A 555 -22.83 0.10 -5.81
CA SER A 555 -23.58 -1.12 -5.46
C SER A 555 -22.73 -2.07 -4.61
N GLY A 556 -23.29 -2.55 -3.49
CA GLY A 556 -22.60 -3.43 -2.54
C GLY A 556 -21.59 -2.78 -1.60
N ILE A 557 -21.29 -1.48 -1.75
CA ILE A 557 -20.39 -0.73 -0.86
C ILE A 557 -21.22 0.15 0.06
N ASN A 558 -21.15 -0.09 1.36
CA ASN A 558 -21.97 0.62 2.35
C ASN A 558 -21.35 1.97 2.73
N ASP A 559 -21.22 2.85 1.73
CA ASP A 559 -20.63 4.16 1.88
C ASP A 559 -21.24 5.17 0.90
N VAL A 560 -21.15 6.46 1.25
CA VAL A 560 -21.59 7.60 0.44
C VAL A 560 -20.39 8.51 0.22
N GLY A 561 -19.71 8.31 -0.90
CA GLY A 561 -18.51 9.05 -1.26
C GLY A 561 -18.81 10.48 -1.73
N THR A 562 -17.86 11.38 -1.49
CA THR A 562 -17.86 12.76 -1.97
C THR A 562 -17.08 12.92 -3.29
N ALA A 563 -16.42 11.86 -3.74
CA ALA A 563 -15.68 11.73 -5.01
C ALA A 563 -16.10 10.45 -5.75
N PRO A 564 -15.85 10.36 -7.08
CA PRO A 564 -16.08 9.13 -7.83
C PRO A 564 -15.31 7.97 -7.18
N PRO A 565 -15.90 6.77 -7.08
CA PRO A 565 -15.19 5.64 -6.50
C PRO A 565 -13.93 5.30 -7.30
N ILE A 566 -12.90 4.82 -6.61
CA ILE A 566 -11.65 4.41 -7.27
C ILE A 566 -11.88 3.30 -8.30
N GLU A 567 -11.04 3.27 -9.33
CA GLU A 567 -11.05 2.18 -10.30
C GLU A 567 -10.69 0.84 -9.62
N GLY A 568 -11.34 -0.25 -10.05
CA GLY A 568 -11.14 -1.56 -9.43
C GLY A 568 -11.77 -1.72 -8.05
N LEU A 569 -12.69 -0.84 -7.64
CA LEU A 569 -13.37 -0.99 -6.35
C LEU A 569 -14.21 -2.28 -6.31
N VAL A 570 -13.96 -3.12 -5.30
CA VAL A 570 -14.71 -4.36 -5.06
C VAL A 570 -15.30 -4.40 -3.65
N SER A 571 -16.51 -4.94 -3.51
CA SER A 571 -17.10 -5.20 -2.20
C SER A 571 -16.51 -6.46 -1.56
N ILE A 572 -16.44 -6.50 -0.23
CA ILE A 572 -16.14 -7.75 0.50
C ILE A 572 -17.36 -8.67 0.44
N VAL A 573 -17.29 -9.75 -0.33
CA VAL A 573 -18.41 -10.69 -0.51
C VAL A 573 -18.19 -11.99 0.24
N GLY A 574 -19.10 -12.30 1.16
CA GLY A 574 -19.14 -13.60 1.84
C GLY A 574 -17.85 -13.93 2.61
N ALA A 575 -17.54 -15.22 2.69
CA ALA A 575 -16.35 -15.73 3.36
C ALA A 575 -15.83 -16.98 2.62
N ALA A 576 -15.28 -16.81 1.43
CA ALA A 576 -14.90 -17.92 0.53
C ALA A 576 -13.46 -18.41 0.73
N ALA A 577 -12.59 -17.61 1.36
CA ALA A 577 -11.22 -17.99 1.68
C ALA A 577 -11.15 -18.78 3.00
N HIS A 578 -10.22 -19.73 3.09
CA HIS A 578 -10.08 -20.65 4.22
C HIS A 578 -8.63 -20.70 4.71
N HIS A 579 -8.36 -20.20 5.90
CA HIS A 579 -7.06 -20.36 6.58
C HIS A 579 -7.06 -21.68 7.33
N VAL A 580 -6.38 -22.69 6.76
CA VAL A 580 -6.52 -24.09 7.14
C VAL A 580 -5.36 -24.66 7.96
N LEU A 581 -4.18 -24.04 7.87
CA LEU A 581 -2.98 -24.31 8.68
C LEU A 581 -2.35 -22.95 9.04
N ALA A 582 -1.41 -22.93 9.97
CA ALA A 582 -0.72 -21.69 10.36
C ALA A 582 -0.19 -20.89 9.15
N ASP A 583 0.29 -21.58 8.11
CA ASP A 583 0.92 -21.03 6.92
C ASP A 583 0.12 -21.20 5.62
N THR A 584 -1.11 -21.74 5.66
CA THR A 584 -1.81 -22.13 4.43
C THR A 584 -3.22 -21.53 4.34
N LEU A 585 -3.43 -20.67 3.34
CA LEU A 585 -4.74 -20.22 2.88
C LEU A 585 -5.19 -21.06 1.67
N ILE A 586 -6.47 -21.38 1.60
CA ILE A 586 -7.10 -22.04 0.44
C ILE A 586 -8.27 -21.19 0.00
N TRP A 587 -8.32 -20.82 -1.27
CA TRP A 587 -9.39 -19.98 -1.81
C TRP A 587 -9.67 -20.34 -3.27
N ASP A 588 -10.94 -20.62 -3.56
CA ASP A 588 -11.49 -20.74 -4.91
C ASP A 588 -12.08 -19.38 -5.27
N HIS A 589 -11.25 -18.55 -5.88
CA HIS A 589 -11.65 -17.25 -6.41
C HIS A 589 -12.18 -17.44 -7.84
N ASP A 590 -13.02 -16.52 -8.29
CA ASP A 590 -13.45 -16.42 -9.67
C ASP A 590 -12.45 -15.56 -10.47
N GLY A 591 -12.54 -15.54 -11.80
CA GLY A 591 -11.75 -14.63 -12.66
C GLY A 591 -10.26 -14.96 -12.85
N GLU A 592 -9.55 -14.04 -13.50
CA GLU A 592 -8.10 -14.11 -13.74
C GLU A 592 -7.36 -13.38 -12.61
N VAL A 593 -7.15 -14.05 -11.48
CA VAL A 593 -6.33 -13.54 -10.36
C VAL A 593 -4.87 -13.93 -10.58
N ALA A 594 -3.97 -12.94 -10.62
CA ALA A 594 -2.53 -13.09 -10.73
C ALA A 594 -1.82 -13.17 -9.37
N SER A 595 -2.28 -12.42 -8.37
CA SER A 595 -1.75 -12.46 -7.00
C SER A 595 -2.86 -12.45 -5.95
N VAL A 596 -2.55 -12.99 -4.77
CA VAL A 596 -3.46 -13.04 -3.62
C VAL A 596 -2.74 -12.46 -2.41
N GLU A 597 -3.43 -11.57 -1.71
CA GLU A 597 -2.98 -10.96 -0.45
C GLU A 597 -4.05 -11.17 0.64
N VAL A 598 -3.65 -10.96 1.90
CA VAL A 598 -4.57 -10.92 3.04
C VAL A 598 -4.40 -9.60 3.77
N LEU A 599 -5.50 -8.87 3.95
CA LEU A 599 -5.57 -7.74 4.86
C LEU A 599 -5.78 -8.26 6.28
N VAL A 600 -4.85 -7.96 7.16
CA VAL A 600 -4.89 -8.32 8.59
C VAL A 600 -5.26 -7.07 9.38
N SER A 601 -6.45 -7.04 9.96
CA SER A 601 -6.96 -5.92 10.75
C SER A 601 -7.10 -6.33 12.22
N PRO A 602 -6.13 -5.99 13.09
CA PRO A 602 -6.09 -6.44 14.48
C PRO A 602 -7.34 -6.04 15.27
N ASP A 603 -7.83 -4.82 15.08
CA ASP A 603 -9.00 -4.24 15.75
C ASP A 603 -10.34 -4.51 15.02
N ALA A 604 -10.28 -5.29 13.94
CA ALA A 604 -11.42 -5.63 13.08
C ALA A 604 -12.12 -4.44 12.41
N THR A 605 -11.42 -3.30 12.25
CA THR A 605 -11.97 -2.09 11.64
C THR A 605 -11.95 -2.11 10.11
N VAL A 606 -11.22 -3.05 9.46
CA VAL A 606 -11.14 -3.07 7.99
C VAL A 606 -12.52 -3.16 7.34
N THR A 607 -12.81 -2.17 6.51
CA THR A 607 -14.03 -2.05 5.70
C THR A 607 -13.67 -1.59 4.29
N VAL A 608 -14.67 -1.40 3.45
CA VAL A 608 -14.49 -0.85 2.10
C VAL A 608 -15.42 0.34 1.94
N GLY A 609 -14.85 1.50 1.62
CA GLY A 609 -15.53 2.74 1.24
C GLY A 609 -15.40 3.01 -0.26
N THR A 610 -15.78 4.20 -0.72
CA THR A 610 -15.65 4.54 -2.15
C THR A 610 -14.21 4.74 -2.61
N GLU A 611 -13.30 5.08 -1.69
CA GLU A 611 -11.87 5.27 -1.98
C GLU A 611 -11.03 3.99 -1.75
N GLY A 612 -11.66 2.84 -1.48
CA GLY A 612 -10.97 1.56 -1.30
C GLY A 612 -11.10 0.98 0.10
N PHE A 613 -10.10 0.21 0.53
CA PHE A 613 -10.08 -0.37 1.87
C PHE A 613 -9.72 0.68 2.92
N GLU A 614 -10.51 0.73 3.99
CA GLU A 614 -10.37 1.71 5.07
C GLU A 614 -10.23 1.01 6.42
N GLY A 615 -9.72 1.73 7.41
CA GLY A 615 -9.49 1.24 8.77
C GLY A 615 -8.04 0.82 9.00
N ASN A 616 -7.79 0.21 10.15
CA ASN A 616 -6.46 -0.24 10.52
C ASN A 616 -6.22 -1.67 10.03
N PHE A 617 -5.29 -1.82 9.09
CA PHE A 617 -4.86 -3.12 8.58
C PHE A 617 -3.44 -3.07 8.01
N VAL A 618 -2.84 -4.25 7.91
CA VAL A 618 -1.62 -4.48 7.14
C VAL A 618 -1.90 -5.47 6.01
N THR A 619 -1.26 -5.29 4.87
CA THR A 619 -1.38 -6.19 3.72
C THR A 619 -0.26 -7.23 3.76
N VAL A 620 -0.64 -8.50 3.62
CA VAL A 620 0.29 -9.64 3.57
C VAL A 620 0.16 -10.34 2.24
N GLU A 621 1.17 -10.19 1.40
CA GLU A 621 1.29 -10.89 0.11
C GLU A 621 1.44 -12.41 0.33
N LEU A 622 0.72 -13.20 -0.47
CA LEU A 622 0.80 -14.65 -0.44
C LEU A 622 1.51 -15.20 -1.67
N THR A 623 2.13 -16.37 -1.50
CA THR A 623 2.77 -17.09 -2.62
C THR A 623 1.97 -18.33 -3.00
N PRO A 624 1.84 -18.69 -4.28
CA PRO A 624 1.19 -19.93 -4.68
C PRO A 624 1.82 -21.16 -4.02
N ALA A 625 1.00 -22.06 -3.50
CA ALA A 625 1.41 -23.25 -2.78
C ALA A 625 0.72 -24.52 -3.28
N THR A 626 1.25 -25.67 -2.87
CA THR A 626 0.58 -26.96 -3.13
C THR A 626 -0.47 -27.21 -2.06
N ASN A 627 -1.72 -27.44 -2.47
CA ASN A 627 -2.80 -27.76 -1.55
C ASN A 627 -2.47 -29.03 -0.72
N PRO A 628 -2.43 -28.94 0.62
CA PRO A 628 -2.04 -30.06 1.48
C PRO A 628 -3.07 -31.20 1.52
N ASN A 629 -4.26 -31.01 0.95
CA ASN A 629 -5.31 -32.03 0.87
C ASN A 629 -5.66 -32.63 2.25
N LEU A 630 -5.89 -31.76 3.22
CA LEU A 630 -6.12 -32.15 4.61
C LEU A 630 -7.36 -33.05 4.75
N PRO A 631 -7.30 -34.16 5.51
CA PRO A 631 -8.41 -35.10 5.66
C PRO A 631 -9.73 -34.49 6.19
N ASN A 632 -9.63 -33.42 6.98
CA ASN A 632 -10.80 -32.72 7.53
C ASN A 632 -11.38 -31.66 6.58
N PHE A 633 -10.68 -31.37 5.48
CA PHE A 633 -11.02 -30.33 4.50
C PHE A 633 -11.10 -30.88 3.07
N LEU A 634 -11.52 -32.14 2.88
CA LEU A 634 -11.60 -32.78 1.54
C LEU A 634 -12.51 -32.06 0.54
N HIS A 635 -13.43 -31.23 1.03
CA HIS A 635 -14.28 -30.39 0.19
C HIS A 635 -13.52 -29.22 -0.46
N LEU A 636 -12.33 -28.89 0.04
CA LEU A 636 -11.43 -27.85 -0.47
C LEU A 636 -10.25 -28.42 -1.27
N ALA A 637 -10.22 -29.73 -1.49
CA ALA A 637 -9.07 -30.46 -2.04
C ALA A 637 -8.66 -30.02 -3.46
N THR A 638 -9.60 -29.43 -4.22
CA THR A 638 -9.37 -28.97 -5.59
C THR A 638 -9.07 -27.48 -5.68
N TYR A 639 -9.16 -26.75 -4.56
CA TYR A 639 -9.01 -25.31 -4.56
C TYR A 639 -7.53 -24.91 -4.61
N PRO A 640 -7.19 -23.77 -5.24
CA PRO A 640 -5.87 -23.16 -5.13
C PRO A 640 -5.46 -22.96 -3.66
N ALA A 641 -4.18 -23.13 -3.39
CA ALA A 641 -3.61 -22.90 -2.07
C ALA A 641 -2.51 -21.86 -2.17
N TYR A 642 -2.34 -21.12 -1.09
CA TYR A 642 -1.39 -20.03 -0.98
C TYR A 642 -0.67 -20.15 0.36
N SER A 643 0.65 -20.00 0.32
CA SER A 643 1.48 -19.92 1.50
C SER A 643 1.42 -18.50 2.03
N LEU A 644 1.04 -18.36 3.29
CA LEU A 644 1.39 -17.18 4.05
C LEU A 644 2.89 -17.22 4.28
N PRO A 645 3.61 -16.08 4.19
CA PRO A 645 4.94 -15.97 4.76
C PRO A 645 4.86 -16.51 6.19
N GLN A 646 5.96 -17.07 6.70
CA GLN A 646 6.00 -17.55 8.07
C GLN A 646 5.96 -16.33 9.00
N LEU A 647 4.76 -15.78 9.16
CA LEU A 647 4.30 -15.00 10.28
C LEU A 647 4.90 -15.72 11.49
N ALA A 648 5.78 -15.05 12.24
CA ALA A 648 6.41 -15.65 13.39
C ALA A 648 5.27 -16.27 14.24
N ILE A 649 5.56 -17.29 15.04
CA ILE A 649 4.52 -17.99 15.83
C ILE A 649 3.70 -17.03 16.74
N GLU A 650 4.13 -15.78 16.86
CA GLU A 650 3.44 -14.65 17.49
C GLU A 650 2.49 -13.89 16.53
N ASP A 651 2.85 -13.72 15.26
CA ASP A 651 2.05 -13.02 14.23
C ASP A 651 0.80 -13.80 13.79
N VAL A 652 0.89 -15.13 13.61
CA VAL A 652 -0.31 -15.94 13.22
C VAL A 652 -1.37 -15.88 14.32
N ARG A 653 -0.96 -15.94 15.59
CA ARG A 653 -1.90 -15.88 16.72
C ARG A 653 -2.58 -14.52 16.79
N GLU A 654 -1.84 -13.45 16.52
CA GLU A 654 -2.39 -12.10 16.49
C GLU A 654 -3.35 -11.90 15.31
N ALA A 655 -2.97 -12.33 14.12
CA ALA A 655 -3.82 -12.29 12.94
C ALA A 655 -5.16 -13.03 13.17
N LEU A 656 -5.14 -14.14 13.91
CA LEU A 656 -6.34 -14.92 14.25
C LEU A 656 -7.26 -14.25 15.29
N ARG A 657 -6.81 -13.21 16.00
CA ARG A 657 -7.64 -12.39 16.91
C ARG A 657 -8.37 -11.27 16.18
N GLY A 658 -7.78 -10.78 15.08
CA GLY A 658 -8.32 -9.74 14.23
C GLY A 658 -9.30 -10.22 13.16
N ARG A 659 -9.63 -9.30 12.25
CA ARG A 659 -10.38 -9.56 11.02
C ARG A 659 -9.42 -9.79 9.86
N LEU A 660 -9.73 -10.80 9.05
CA LEU A 660 -8.93 -11.19 7.90
C LEU A 660 -9.78 -11.10 6.62
N ILE A 661 -9.29 -10.38 5.62
CA ILE A 661 -9.89 -10.27 4.28
C ILE A 661 -8.89 -10.79 3.25
N ALA A 662 -9.26 -11.81 2.47
CA ALA A 662 -8.47 -12.21 1.32
C ALA A 662 -8.83 -11.33 0.12
N VAL A 663 -7.83 -10.89 -0.61
CA VAL A 663 -7.95 -9.99 -1.77
C VAL A 663 -7.21 -10.61 -2.95
N GLY A 664 -7.85 -10.64 -4.11
CA GLY A 664 -7.28 -11.13 -5.36
C GLY A 664 -7.09 -9.98 -6.33
N ARG A 665 -5.91 -9.89 -6.94
CA ARG A 665 -5.57 -8.89 -7.97
C ARG A 665 -5.34 -9.53 -9.32
N ASP A 666 -5.67 -8.83 -10.39
CA ASP A 666 -5.33 -9.25 -11.75
C ASP A 666 -3.87 -8.93 -12.11
N ALA A 667 -3.49 -9.17 -13.38
CA ALA A 667 -2.12 -8.95 -13.86
C ALA A 667 -1.72 -7.47 -13.94
N ASP A 668 -2.68 -6.55 -13.95
CA ASP A 668 -2.47 -5.11 -13.94
C ASP A 668 -2.42 -4.55 -12.50
N GLY A 669 -2.58 -5.43 -11.48
CA GLY A 669 -2.55 -5.08 -10.06
C GLY A 669 -3.88 -4.57 -9.52
N LEU A 670 -4.94 -4.54 -10.33
CA LEU A 670 -6.27 -4.09 -9.91
C LEU A 670 -6.95 -5.16 -9.07
N ILE A 671 -7.69 -4.72 -8.06
CA ILE A 671 -8.44 -5.63 -7.21
C ILE A 671 -9.66 -6.14 -7.98
N VAL A 672 -9.81 -7.46 -8.06
CA VAL A 672 -10.91 -8.10 -8.77
C VAL A 672 -11.83 -8.90 -7.87
N GLU A 673 -11.38 -9.30 -6.68
CA GLU A 673 -12.21 -10.01 -5.71
C GLU A 673 -11.73 -9.78 -4.27
N ALA A 674 -12.67 -9.69 -3.33
CA ALA A 674 -12.39 -9.63 -1.90
C ALA A 674 -13.40 -10.44 -1.08
N THR A 675 -12.93 -11.20 -0.09
CA THR A 675 -13.78 -12.06 0.74
C THR A 675 -13.27 -12.18 2.18
N SER A 676 -14.15 -12.44 3.14
CA SER A 676 -13.72 -12.72 4.52
C SER A 676 -13.04 -14.10 4.61
N VAL A 677 -12.11 -14.26 5.56
CA VAL A 677 -11.39 -15.54 5.74
C VAL A 677 -12.01 -16.38 6.86
N GLN A 678 -12.21 -17.67 6.61
CA GLN A 678 -12.61 -18.66 7.61
C GLN A 678 -11.37 -19.27 8.29
N THR A 679 -11.28 -19.18 9.62
CA THR A 679 -10.05 -19.49 10.38
C THR A 679 -10.07 -20.79 11.18
N SER A 680 -11.12 -21.60 11.07
CA SER A 680 -11.29 -22.78 11.94
C SER A 680 -10.16 -23.81 11.81
N GLY A 681 -9.58 -23.98 10.61
CA GLY A 681 -8.47 -24.91 10.41
C GLY A 681 -7.17 -24.42 11.04
N ALA A 682 -6.81 -23.15 10.81
CA ALA A 682 -5.66 -22.53 11.45
C ALA A 682 -5.78 -22.52 12.99
N LEU A 683 -6.97 -22.29 13.55
CA LEU A 683 -7.19 -22.39 15.00
C LEU A 683 -6.91 -23.80 15.53
N ASP A 684 -7.33 -24.84 14.81
CA ASP A 684 -7.04 -26.22 15.21
C ASP A 684 -5.54 -26.54 15.10
N ASP A 685 -4.88 -26.11 14.02
CA ASP A 685 -3.45 -26.33 13.79
C ASP A 685 -2.58 -25.66 14.86
N VAL A 686 -2.91 -24.41 15.21
CA VAL A 686 -2.15 -23.60 16.18
C VAL A 686 -2.41 -24.01 17.63
N TYR A 687 -3.67 -24.25 18.01
CA TYR A 687 -4.06 -24.36 19.43
C TYR A 687 -4.51 -25.75 19.87
N ALA A 688 -5.10 -26.58 18.99
CA ALA A 688 -5.83 -27.77 19.45
C ALA A 688 -4.94 -28.79 20.17
N ALA A 689 -3.69 -28.93 19.76
CA ALA A 689 -2.73 -29.85 20.40
C ALA A 689 -2.58 -29.58 21.91
N ALA A 690 -2.50 -28.31 22.31
CA ALA A 690 -2.40 -27.89 23.71
C ALA A 690 -3.79 -27.78 24.36
N ALA A 691 -4.78 -27.19 23.67
CA ALA A 691 -6.13 -26.97 24.19
C ALA A 691 -6.83 -28.27 24.61
N THR A 692 -6.62 -29.36 23.86
CA THR A 692 -7.21 -30.68 24.17
C THR A 692 -6.68 -31.31 25.45
N GLN A 693 -5.56 -30.81 26.00
CA GLN A 693 -5.04 -31.25 27.31
C GLN A 693 -5.70 -30.51 28.48
N ALA A 694 -6.38 -29.39 28.23
CA ALA A 694 -7.02 -28.58 29.26
C ALA A 694 -8.39 -29.15 29.67
N SER A 695 -8.69 -29.11 30.97
CA SER A 695 -10.04 -29.40 31.48
C SER A 695 -10.86 -28.11 31.51
N LEU A 696 -11.71 -27.93 30.48
CA LEU A 696 -12.57 -26.75 30.32
C LEU A 696 -13.76 -26.75 31.29
N GLY A 697 -14.41 -25.59 31.41
CA GLY A 697 -15.55 -25.36 32.30
C GLY A 697 -15.12 -25.07 33.74
N VAL A 698 -16.01 -25.34 34.69
CA VAL A 698 -15.76 -25.16 36.13
C VAL A 698 -15.25 -26.48 36.71
N ASN A 699 -14.02 -26.47 37.20
CA ASN A 699 -13.40 -27.59 37.91
C ASN A 699 -13.06 -27.17 39.35
N TYR A 700 -12.78 -28.14 40.23
CA TYR A 700 -12.34 -27.83 41.60
C TYR A 700 -10.92 -28.33 41.80
N GLU A 701 -10.00 -27.42 42.10
CA GLU A 701 -8.60 -27.71 42.40
C GLU A 701 -8.29 -27.21 43.81
N GLY A 702 -7.69 -28.04 44.66
CA GLY A 702 -7.46 -27.67 46.06
C GLY A 702 -8.72 -27.34 46.87
N GLY A 703 -9.91 -27.66 46.35
CA GLY A 703 -11.20 -27.36 46.98
C GLY A 703 -11.84 -26.02 46.58
N VAL A 704 -11.24 -25.27 45.64
CA VAL A 704 -11.81 -24.02 45.12
C VAL A 704 -12.17 -24.13 43.63
N PRO A 705 -13.18 -23.38 43.15
CA PRO A 705 -13.54 -23.37 41.72
C PRO A 705 -12.42 -22.77 40.85
N VAL A 706 -12.10 -23.43 39.75
CA VAL A 706 -11.22 -22.95 38.67
C VAL A 706 -12.02 -22.99 37.39
N LEU A 707 -12.17 -21.83 36.75
CA LEU A 707 -12.92 -21.67 35.51
C LEU A 707 -11.93 -21.62 34.36
N ARG A 708 -12.21 -22.38 33.30
CA ARG A 708 -11.43 -22.37 32.05
C ARG A 708 -12.35 -22.29 30.84
N VAL A 709 -12.04 -21.40 29.90
CA VAL A 709 -12.76 -21.24 28.63
C VAL A 709 -11.76 -21.17 27.49
N TRP A 710 -12.03 -21.88 26.40
CA TRP A 710 -11.22 -21.77 25.19
C TRP A 710 -11.74 -20.60 24.36
N ALA A 711 -10.91 -19.56 24.21
CA ALA A 711 -11.24 -18.35 23.49
C ALA A 711 -9.96 -17.77 22.84
N PRO A 712 -9.37 -18.50 21.88
CA PRO A 712 -8.07 -18.13 21.27
C PRO A 712 -8.12 -16.81 20.49
N THR A 713 -9.28 -16.45 19.94
CA THR A 713 -9.49 -15.23 19.15
C THR A 713 -10.00 -14.05 20.00
N ALA A 714 -10.04 -14.19 21.33
CA ALA A 714 -10.40 -13.06 22.18
C ALA A 714 -9.27 -12.02 22.14
N GLN A 715 -9.65 -10.75 22.02
CA GLN A 715 -8.71 -9.63 21.95
C GLN A 715 -7.85 -9.56 23.21
N LEU A 716 -6.54 -9.40 23.04
CA LEU A 716 -5.61 -9.32 24.17
C LEU A 716 -5.83 -8.05 24.99
N MET A 717 -6.12 -6.93 24.32
CA MET A 717 -6.31 -5.62 24.96
C MET A 717 -7.48 -5.60 25.93
N THR A 718 -8.65 -6.13 25.52
CA THR A 718 -9.80 -6.23 26.42
C THR A 718 -9.70 -7.42 27.37
N GLY A 719 -8.99 -8.47 26.93
CA GLY A 719 -8.88 -9.74 27.64
C GLY A 719 -10.22 -10.47 27.77
N VAL A 720 -10.20 -11.59 28.51
CA VAL A 720 -11.41 -12.30 28.93
C VAL A 720 -11.58 -12.15 30.43
N SER A 721 -12.80 -11.90 30.88
CA SER A 721 -13.15 -11.80 32.30
C SER A 721 -14.25 -12.77 32.70
N VAL A 722 -14.36 -13.06 33.99
CA VAL A 722 -15.49 -13.76 34.61
C VAL A 722 -16.30 -12.77 35.42
N ASN A 723 -17.54 -12.53 34.98
CA ASN A 723 -18.54 -11.84 35.76
C ASN A 723 -19.26 -12.81 36.68
N LEU A 724 -19.26 -12.55 37.98
CA LEU A 724 -19.93 -13.33 39.01
C LEU A 724 -21.22 -12.65 39.46
N TYR A 725 -22.26 -13.45 39.68
CA TYR A 725 -23.58 -12.98 40.05
C TYR A 725 -24.14 -13.76 41.23
N ASP A 726 -24.82 -13.04 42.12
CA ASP A 726 -25.57 -13.65 43.22
C ASP A 726 -26.84 -14.37 42.73
N ALA A 727 -27.57 -14.98 43.67
CA ALA A 727 -28.80 -15.70 43.36
C ALA A 727 -29.96 -14.84 42.85
N ALA A 728 -29.89 -13.52 42.99
CA ALA A 728 -30.85 -12.58 42.42
C ALA A 728 -30.46 -12.13 41.00
N GLY A 729 -29.29 -12.55 40.50
CA GLY A 729 -28.74 -12.11 39.22
C GLY A 729 -28.03 -10.76 39.29
N THR A 730 -27.67 -10.29 40.49
CA THR A 730 -26.92 -9.05 40.68
C THR A 730 -25.44 -9.33 40.44
N LEU A 731 -24.78 -8.52 39.60
CA LEU A 731 -23.33 -8.60 39.41
C LEU A 731 -22.65 -8.27 40.74
N THR A 732 -21.83 -9.20 41.23
CA THR A 732 -21.09 -9.05 42.48
C THR A 732 -19.61 -8.80 42.26
N ASP A 733 -19.04 -9.33 41.18
CA ASP A 733 -17.61 -9.20 40.89
C ASP A 733 -17.31 -9.41 39.40
N THR A 734 -16.18 -8.88 38.94
CA THR A 734 -15.63 -9.07 37.59
C THR A 734 -14.15 -9.38 37.72
N VAL A 735 -13.75 -10.58 37.29
CA VAL A 735 -12.42 -11.12 37.55
C VAL A 735 -11.70 -11.37 36.22
N PRO A 736 -10.57 -10.68 35.93
CA PRO A 736 -9.82 -10.94 34.72
C PRO A 736 -9.26 -12.37 34.72
N MET A 737 -9.29 -13.01 33.55
CA MET A 737 -8.72 -14.34 33.34
C MET A 737 -7.29 -14.22 32.81
N THR A 738 -6.48 -15.26 33.03
CA THR A 738 -5.13 -15.38 32.49
C THR A 738 -5.15 -16.29 31.28
N LEU A 739 -4.64 -15.80 30.15
CA LEU A 739 -4.45 -16.55 28.91
C LEU A 739 -3.25 -17.51 29.03
N ASP A 740 -3.43 -18.73 28.55
CA ASP A 740 -2.35 -19.63 28.17
C ASP A 740 -2.17 -19.58 26.64
N GLU A 741 -1.14 -18.87 26.17
CA GLU A 741 -0.87 -18.61 24.74
C GLU A 741 -0.75 -19.88 23.90
N ALA A 742 -0.22 -20.96 24.46
CA ALA A 742 -0.05 -22.21 23.74
C ALA A 742 -1.39 -22.87 23.39
N SER A 743 -2.41 -22.71 24.23
CA SER A 743 -3.70 -23.37 24.08
C SER A 743 -4.85 -22.43 23.70
N GLY A 744 -4.68 -21.11 23.86
CA GLY A 744 -5.78 -20.16 23.72
C GLY A 744 -6.83 -20.28 24.85
N VAL A 745 -6.49 -20.97 25.95
CA VAL A 745 -7.39 -21.15 27.08
C VAL A 745 -7.18 -20.03 28.09
N TRP A 746 -8.27 -19.36 28.44
CA TRP A 746 -8.31 -18.39 29.51
C TRP A 746 -8.72 -19.08 30.81
N SER A 747 -8.06 -18.75 31.92
CA SER A 747 -8.32 -19.35 33.22
C SER A 747 -8.43 -18.34 34.37
N ALA A 748 -9.32 -18.62 35.33
CA ALA A 748 -9.40 -17.87 36.59
C ALA A 748 -9.61 -18.84 37.75
N THR A 749 -8.85 -18.65 38.82
CA THR A 749 -8.98 -19.42 40.07
C THR A 749 -9.73 -18.60 41.10
N GLY A 750 -10.90 -19.09 41.51
CA GLY A 750 -11.71 -18.47 42.54
C GLY A 750 -11.31 -18.87 43.94
N ASP A 751 -12.14 -18.47 44.89
CA ASP A 751 -12.10 -18.95 46.27
C ASP A 751 -13.35 -19.76 46.63
N GLY A 752 -13.45 -20.21 47.88
CA GLY A 752 -14.60 -21.01 48.33
C GLY A 752 -15.95 -20.27 48.28
N SER A 753 -15.96 -18.94 48.17
CA SER A 753 -17.19 -18.13 48.07
C SER A 753 -17.82 -18.17 46.68
N TRP A 754 -17.07 -18.60 45.66
CA TRP A 754 -17.58 -18.75 44.30
C TRP A 754 -18.49 -19.98 44.15
N ASP A 755 -18.49 -20.91 45.12
CA ASP A 755 -19.35 -22.10 45.09
C ASP A 755 -20.83 -21.72 44.94
N ARG A 756 -21.46 -22.23 43.88
CA ARG A 756 -22.87 -21.97 43.50
C ARG A 756 -23.21 -20.53 43.11
N MET A 757 -22.21 -19.68 42.86
CA MET A 757 -22.45 -18.40 42.18
C MET A 757 -22.86 -18.64 40.72
N TYR A 758 -23.64 -17.71 40.17
CA TYR A 758 -23.88 -17.67 38.73
C TYR A 758 -22.72 -16.91 38.08
N TYR A 759 -22.41 -17.21 36.81
CA TYR A 759 -21.32 -16.54 36.12
C TYR A 759 -21.59 -16.39 34.63
N ARG A 760 -20.85 -15.47 33.99
CA ARG A 760 -20.69 -15.35 32.55
C ARG A 760 -19.25 -14.98 32.23
N TYR A 761 -18.75 -15.41 31.07
CA TYR A 761 -17.55 -14.82 30.49
C TYR A 761 -17.94 -13.50 29.82
N ALA A 762 -17.11 -12.48 29.96
CA ALA A 762 -17.31 -11.16 29.37
C ALA A 762 -16.04 -10.67 28.71
#